data_AF-A0A957HA42-F1
#
_entry.id   AF-A0A957HA42-F1
#
_cell.length_a   1.000
_cell.length_b   1.000
_cell.length_c   1.000
_cell.angle_alpha   90.00
_cell.angle_beta   90.00
_cell.angle_gamma   90.00
#
_symmetry.space_group_name_H-M   'P 1'
#
loop_
_entity.id
_entity.type
_entity.pdbx_description
1 polymer ?
#
loop_
_entity_poly.entity_id
_entity_poly.type
_entity_poly.pdbx_seq_one_letter_code
_entity_poly.pdbx_strand_id
1 'polypeptide(L)'
;MATSPLRTTTTTLDIYIKLAQYPIASDRIRARMREELFKRGIITEESLEKEVERKAIESQEREGIYDPFSKESAAVFQTRKNRIRDYLTDFYFGYNLPPELFDQLVLASLQHQPEDTTAAELTFNPELAPWPMLFKQGEIYESMPPNERQRFSHHLEEIKVVLIKSMISDQLKYVGIAKNILTIGDLKDIYDRRIGEGKIGGKAAGMLLAWKALQERSPETGPDISDSVVIPESYFLGADVMYEFRRVNGLDHFMNEKYRPLDHIRGAYTGIIQAHMGGNFPDKIVEALRGILKNLGNRPVIVRSSSLLEDNFGFSFAGKYESFFCPNQGTPDENLQALLDAIRQIYASTTNPDALLYRRRHGLLDYDERMAILIQAVQGHVTDHYFFPTLAGVGFSQNPFRWNAKIRREDGFLRLVWGIGTRAVDRVSGDYPRMIALSHPNLRPETTARAIRQYSQQFIDVIDINKNDFATLPAETLLKPSYRELRFVASEDKGDYLQKIVALGGDQDELEYVLTFDTITQDRKFIKLMRTALMRLEKIYGIPVDIEFTVEVKAKYPHPDYKLSILQCRPLSMRADGGKVDLPTDVPPEDIVLHSFHLIPNGRVEGIRYLVLVNPHTYRTIGERHVRIELGRVVSRLNRILEGETFVLMGPGRWGSENIELGVKVSYSNIYNTSALIEIGIATEEGTPELSYGTHFFQDLVEGGIYALPLHLTEAESCLAWDLFSAENNLLANLLPADAEYGRYIQVVDVTAVRPGCVVNLLMDGENDEAIAYFTRATSEWADDDTVSLGNF
;
A
#
# COMPACT_ATOMS: atom_id res chain seq x y z
N MET A 1 -11.13 77.22 17.08
CA MET A 1 -11.39 78.02 15.87
C MET A 1 -11.85 77.08 14.77
N ALA A 2 -12.80 77.57 13.98
CA ALA A 2 -13.59 76.86 13.00
C ALA A 2 -12.77 76.07 11.95
N THR A 3 -13.35 74.95 11.58
CA THR A 3 -13.15 74.20 10.34
C THR A 3 -13.05 75.12 9.12
N SER A 4 -12.01 74.94 8.32
CA SER A 4 -12.07 75.21 6.89
C SER A 4 -11.79 73.91 6.14
N PRO A 5 -12.56 73.60 5.09
CA PRO A 5 -12.62 72.27 4.52
C PRO A 5 -11.41 72.04 3.61
N LEU A 6 -10.75 70.91 3.81
CA LEU A 6 -9.89 70.34 2.78
C LEU A 6 -10.78 69.62 1.75
N ARG A 7 -10.54 69.97 0.48
CA ARG A 7 -10.83 69.21 -0.75
C ARG A 7 -12.18 69.44 -1.40
N THR A 8 -12.13 70.11 -2.55
CA THR A 8 -12.92 69.75 -3.72
C THR A 8 -12.65 68.29 -4.09
N THR A 9 -13.34 67.35 -3.44
CA THR A 9 -13.47 65.97 -3.92
C THR A 9 -14.57 65.95 -4.98
N THR A 10 -14.23 65.63 -6.23
CA THR A 10 -15.24 65.28 -7.23
C THR A 10 -16.07 64.12 -6.69
N THR A 11 -17.39 64.15 -6.86
CA THR A 11 -18.32 63.09 -6.42
C THR A 11 -17.92 61.69 -6.90
N THR A 12 -17.31 61.58 -8.08
CA THR A 12 -16.71 60.33 -8.59
C THR A 12 -15.59 59.77 -7.69
N LEU A 13 -14.74 60.64 -7.14
CA LEU A 13 -13.64 60.22 -6.26
C LEU A 13 -14.16 59.76 -4.89
N ASP A 14 -15.22 60.40 -4.40
CA ASP A 14 -15.89 59.97 -3.16
C ASP A 14 -16.52 58.58 -3.32
N ILE A 15 -17.23 58.34 -4.44
CA ILE A 15 -17.78 57.01 -4.79
C ILE A 15 -16.66 55.96 -4.84
N TYR A 16 -15.54 56.27 -5.50
CA TYR A 16 -14.40 55.37 -5.59
C TYR A 16 -13.83 55.01 -4.22
N ILE A 17 -13.64 56.00 -3.34
CA ILE A 17 -13.12 55.80 -1.98
C ILE A 17 -14.10 54.98 -1.13
N LYS A 18 -15.41 55.25 -1.23
CA LYS A 18 -16.43 54.49 -0.51
C LYS A 18 -16.51 53.04 -1.01
N LEU A 19 -16.48 52.80 -2.31
CA LEU A 19 -16.47 51.44 -2.88
C LEU A 19 -15.22 50.63 -2.48
N ALA A 20 -14.06 51.29 -2.32
CA ALA A 20 -12.83 50.63 -1.87
C ALA A 20 -12.94 50.04 -0.45
N GLN A 21 -13.88 50.51 0.38
CA GLN A 21 -14.16 49.95 1.71
C GLN A 21 -14.97 48.64 1.64
N TYR A 22 -15.49 48.28 0.45
CA TYR A 22 -16.32 47.09 0.22
C TYR A 22 -15.78 46.23 -0.93
N PRO A 23 -14.54 45.69 -0.85
CA PRO A 23 -13.85 45.09 -1.99
C PRO A 23 -14.66 43.96 -2.67
N ILE A 24 -15.32 43.09 -1.89
CA ILE A 24 -16.13 41.97 -2.43
C ILE A 24 -17.51 42.44 -2.91
N ALA A 25 -18.16 43.35 -2.17
CA ALA A 25 -19.52 43.79 -2.52
C ALA A 25 -19.55 44.88 -3.60
N SER A 26 -18.40 45.47 -3.93
CA SER A 26 -18.27 46.59 -4.87
C SER A 26 -18.79 46.25 -6.27
N ASP A 27 -18.55 45.03 -6.76
CA ASP A 27 -19.03 44.58 -8.07
C ASP A 27 -20.57 44.58 -8.16
N ARG A 28 -21.22 44.12 -7.09
CA ARG A 28 -22.69 44.11 -6.99
C ARG A 28 -23.27 45.51 -6.83
N ILE A 29 -22.62 46.36 -6.04
CA ILE A 29 -23.02 47.76 -5.88
C ILE A 29 -22.94 48.47 -7.25
N ARG A 30 -21.84 48.27 -8.00
CA ARG A 30 -21.69 48.81 -9.37
C ARG A 30 -22.70 48.26 -10.36
N ALA A 31 -23.10 47.00 -10.25
CA ALA A 31 -24.18 46.45 -11.08
C ALA A 31 -25.50 47.21 -10.84
N ARG A 32 -25.88 47.44 -9.59
CA ARG A 32 -27.08 48.23 -9.25
C ARG A 32 -26.96 49.70 -9.64
N MET A 33 -25.75 50.27 -9.53
CA MET A 33 -25.48 51.62 -10.03
C MET A 33 -25.76 51.72 -11.54
N ARG A 34 -25.33 50.72 -12.33
CA ARG A 34 -25.64 50.65 -13.78
C ARG A 34 -27.13 50.51 -14.05
N GLU A 35 -27.83 49.65 -13.32
CA GLU A 35 -29.28 49.51 -13.45
C GLU A 35 -30.01 50.83 -13.23
N GLU A 36 -29.62 51.61 -12.20
CA GLU A 36 -30.20 52.94 -11.95
C GLU A 36 -29.83 53.95 -13.04
N LEU A 37 -28.60 53.91 -13.58
CA LEU A 37 -28.20 54.74 -14.72
C LEU A 37 -29.04 54.45 -15.96
N PHE A 38 -29.29 53.18 -16.25
CA PHE A 38 -30.10 52.72 -17.40
C PHE A 38 -31.57 53.07 -17.22
N LYS A 39 -32.13 52.78 -16.04
CA LYS A 39 -33.53 53.05 -15.70
C LYS A 39 -33.88 54.54 -15.77
N ARG A 40 -32.92 55.40 -15.43
CA ARG A 40 -33.08 56.87 -15.49
C ARG A 40 -32.73 57.45 -16.86
N GLY A 41 -32.32 56.62 -17.82
CA GLY A 41 -31.99 57.03 -19.18
C GLY A 41 -30.73 57.92 -19.28
N ILE A 42 -29.83 57.85 -18.30
CA ILE A 42 -28.59 58.65 -18.29
C ILE A 42 -27.63 58.17 -19.38
N ILE A 43 -27.54 56.85 -19.53
CA ILE A 43 -26.85 56.17 -20.62
C ILE A 43 -27.60 54.87 -20.90
N THR A 44 -27.62 54.43 -22.15
CA THR A 44 -28.16 53.10 -22.49
C THR A 44 -27.07 52.05 -22.36
N GLU A 45 -27.46 50.79 -22.11
CA GLU A 45 -26.52 49.67 -22.03
C GLU A 45 -25.66 49.56 -23.31
N GLU A 46 -26.29 49.68 -24.48
CA GLU A 46 -25.58 49.64 -25.77
C GLU A 46 -24.56 50.79 -25.91
N SER A 47 -24.90 52.00 -25.45
CA SER A 47 -23.99 53.15 -25.50
C SER A 47 -22.83 53.00 -24.51
N LEU A 48 -23.09 52.44 -23.32
CA LEU A 48 -22.05 52.19 -22.33
C LEU A 48 -21.06 51.14 -22.85
N GLU A 49 -21.53 50.03 -23.41
CA GLU A 49 -20.66 48.97 -23.93
C GLU A 49 -19.83 49.42 -25.13
N LYS A 50 -20.41 50.22 -26.06
CA LYS A 50 -19.64 50.84 -27.15
C LYS A 50 -18.54 51.76 -26.62
N GLU A 51 -18.81 52.51 -25.56
CA GLU A 51 -17.81 53.38 -24.96
C GLU A 51 -16.72 52.60 -24.20
N VAL A 52 -17.09 51.53 -23.49
CA VAL A 52 -16.16 50.60 -22.85
C VAL A 52 -15.19 50.01 -23.87
N GLU A 53 -15.71 49.52 -25.00
CA GLU A 53 -14.90 48.91 -26.05
C GLU A 53 -13.93 49.92 -26.68
N ARG A 54 -14.42 51.11 -27.04
CA ARG A 54 -13.57 52.19 -27.57
C ARG A 54 -12.46 52.57 -26.59
N LYS A 55 -12.79 52.77 -25.30
CA LYS A 55 -11.79 53.14 -24.28
C LYS A 55 -10.83 51.99 -23.96
N ALA A 56 -11.25 50.73 -24.10
CA ALA A 56 -10.37 49.59 -23.96
C ALA A 56 -9.29 49.56 -25.03
N ILE A 57 -9.66 49.83 -26.29
CA ILE A 57 -8.72 49.97 -27.40
C ILE A 57 -7.77 51.16 -27.16
N GLU A 58 -8.29 52.33 -26.78
CA GLU A 58 -7.45 53.50 -26.45
C GLU A 58 -6.47 53.21 -25.28
N SER A 59 -6.89 52.39 -24.30
CA SER A 59 -6.05 51.99 -23.18
C SER A 59 -4.95 51.03 -23.61
N GLN A 60 -5.22 50.11 -24.54
CA GLN A 60 -4.19 49.23 -25.13
C GLN A 60 -3.11 50.07 -25.84
N GLU A 61 -3.53 51.05 -26.65
CA GLU A 61 -2.61 51.93 -27.38
C GLU A 61 -1.71 52.73 -26.42
N ARG A 62 -2.27 53.24 -25.31
CA ARG A 62 -1.52 53.96 -24.27
C ARG A 62 -0.51 53.07 -23.53
N GLU A 63 -0.79 51.78 -23.43
CA GLU A 63 0.10 50.78 -22.82
C GLU A 63 1.06 50.15 -23.84
N GLY A 64 1.13 50.67 -25.07
CA GLY A 64 2.07 50.23 -26.11
C GLY A 64 1.63 48.97 -26.87
N ILE A 65 0.37 48.57 -26.75
CA ILE A 65 -0.23 47.44 -27.46
C ILE A 65 -0.99 47.97 -28.68
N TYR A 66 -0.32 47.97 -29.84
CA TYR A 66 -0.87 48.50 -31.10
C TYR A 66 -1.60 47.46 -31.97
N ASP A 67 -1.61 46.19 -31.55
CA ASP A 67 -2.35 45.11 -32.22
C ASP A 67 -3.31 44.44 -31.22
N PRO A 68 -4.63 44.76 -31.29
CA PRO A 68 -5.64 44.26 -30.36
C PRO A 68 -5.89 42.74 -30.45
N PHE A 69 -5.50 42.10 -31.56
CA PHE A 69 -5.90 40.71 -31.85
C PHE A 69 -4.76 39.71 -31.74
N SER A 70 -3.49 40.14 -31.72
CA SER A 70 -2.33 39.24 -31.67
C SER A 70 -1.47 39.36 -30.41
N LYS A 71 -1.55 40.47 -29.65
CA LYS A 71 -0.63 40.76 -28.54
C LYS A 71 -1.25 40.73 -27.13
N GLU A 72 -2.58 40.70 -27.01
CA GLU A 72 -3.28 40.57 -25.74
C GLU A 72 -4.22 39.36 -25.77
N SER A 73 -4.21 38.53 -24.71
CA SER A 73 -5.10 37.37 -24.64
C SER A 73 -6.54 37.80 -24.36
N ALA A 74 -7.52 37.00 -24.78
CA ALA A 74 -8.94 37.29 -24.56
C ALA A 74 -9.29 37.53 -23.07
N ALA A 75 -8.64 36.80 -22.16
CA ALA A 75 -8.84 36.97 -20.72
C ALA A 75 -8.32 38.33 -20.19
N VAL A 76 -7.19 38.81 -20.71
CA VAL A 76 -6.63 40.12 -20.33
C VAL A 76 -7.47 41.25 -20.91
N PHE A 77 -7.90 41.14 -22.17
CA PHE A 77 -8.80 42.14 -22.79
C PHE A 77 -10.14 42.22 -22.05
N GLN A 78 -10.71 41.08 -21.63
CA GLN A 78 -11.92 41.07 -20.82
C GLN A 78 -11.72 41.75 -19.47
N THR A 79 -10.58 41.52 -18.82
CA THR A 79 -10.22 42.21 -17.56
C THR A 79 -10.12 43.72 -17.76
N ARG A 80 -9.54 44.17 -18.88
CA ARG A 80 -9.45 45.58 -19.27
C ARG A 80 -10.83 46.20 -19.46
N LYS A 81 -11.73 45.53 -20.21
CA LYS A 81 -13.12 45.97 -20.39
C LYS A 81 -13.85 46.11 -19.05
N ASN A 82 -13.67 45.16 -18.14
CA ASN A 82 -14.31 45.21 -16.81
C ASN A 82 -13.84 46.43 -16.00
N ARG A 83 -12.53 46.69 -15.92
CA ARG A 83 -11.99 47.86 -15.20
C ARG A 83 -12.49 49.19 -15.78
N ILE A 84 -12.56 49.29 -17.11
CA ILE A 84 -13.06 50.49 -17.78
C ILE A 84 -14.56 50.67 -17.55
N ARG A 85 -15.34 49.58 -17.56
CA ARG A 85 -16.76 49.60 -17.23
C ARG A 85 -17.01 50.09 -15.82
N ASP A 86 -16.23 49.63 -14.86
CA ASP A 86 -16.36 50.06 -13.47
C ASP A 86 -16.02 51.54 -13.32
N TYR A 87 -14.93 52.00 -13.94
CA TYR A 87 -14.59 53.41 -13.98
C TYR A 87 -15.69 54.29 -14.59
N LEU A 88 -16.26 53.87 -15.73
CA LEU A 88 -17.35 54.60 -16.38
C LEU A 88 -18.62 54.58 -15.54
N THR A 89 -18.91 53.47 -14.85
CA THR A 89 -20.04 53.37 -13.92
C THR A 89 -19.88 54.38 -12.80
N ASP A 90 -18.71 54.42 -12.14
CA ASP A 90 -18.42 55.36 -11.04
C ASP A 90 -18.48 56.82 -11.54
N PHE A 91 -17.98 57.07 -12.75
CA PHE A 91 -18.02 58.39 -13.39
C PHE A 91 -19.44 58.86 -13.69
N TYR A 92 -20.23 58.08 -14.46
CA TYR A 92 -21.58 58.44 -14.85
C TYR A 92 -22.49 58.56 -13.62
N PHE A 93 -22.32 57.68 -12.63
CA PHE A 93 -23.10 57.75 -11.39
C PHE A 93 -22.73 59.01 -10.59
N GLY A 94 -21.44 59.26 -10.36
CA GLY A 94 -20.99 60.42 -9.59
C GLY A 94 -21.30 61.76 -10.25
N TYR A 95 -21.37 61.81 -11.59
CA TYR A 95 -21.63 63.04 -12.32
C TYR A 95 -23.12 63.35 -12.48
N ASN A 96 -23.99 62.32 -12.54
CA ASN A 96 -25.40 62.49 -12.91
C ASN A 96 -26.39 62.19 -11.77
N LEU A 97 -25.95 61.56 -10.67
CA LEU A 97 -26.84 61.12 -9.60
C LEU A 97 -26.42 61.68 -8.23
N PRO A 98 -27.39 61.93 -7.34
CA PRO A 98 -27.13 62.49 -6.02
C PRO A 98 -26.38 61.48 -5.12
N PRO A 99 -25.43 61.92 -4.27
CA PRO A 99 -24.66 61.05 -3.38
C PRO A 99 -25.53 60.20 -2.43
N GLU A 100 -26.70 60.70 -2.02
CA GLU A 100 -27.61 59.98 -1.13
C GLU A 100 -28.16 58.70 -1.77
N LEU A 101 -28.31 58.69 -3.10
CA LEU A 101 -28.74 57.49 -3.83
C LEU A 101 -27.64 56.41 -3.80
N PHE A 102 -26.37 56.80 -3.85
CA PHE A 102 -25.27 55.87 -3.70
C PHE A 102 -25.31 55.19 -2.33
N ASP A 103 -25.45 55.98 -1.25
CA ASP A 103 -25.50 55.44 0.12
C ASP A 103 -26.71 54.50 0.31
N GLN A 104 -27.86 54.80 -0.31
CA GLN A 104 -29.02 53.90 -0.35
C GLN A 104 -28.74 52.59 -1.09
N LEU A 105 -28.08 52.64 -2.24
CA LEU A 105 -27.70 51.45 -3.01
C LEU A 105 -26.69 50.58 -2.26
N VAL A 106 -25.75 51.19 -1.54
CA VAL A 106 -24.80 50.49 -0.66
C VAL A 106 -25.57 49.77 0.45
N LEU A 107 -26.43 50.49 1.19
CA LEU A 107 -27.25 49.90 2.26
C LEU A 107 -28.16 48.78 1.74
N ALA A 108 -28.86 48.98 0.63
CA ALA A 108 -29.72 47.97 0.03
C ALA A 108 -28.92 46.77 -0.51
N SER A 109 -27.67 46.97 -0.94
CA SER A 109 -26.79 45.87 -1.33
C SER A 109 -26.38 45.09 -0.09
N LEU A 110 -25.97 45.75 0.99
CA LEU A 110 -25.58 45.11 2.24
C LEU A 110 -26.75 44.40 2.94
N GLN A 111 -27.97 44.96 2.89
CA GLN A 111 -29.20 44.35 3.43
C GLN A 111 -29.70 43.16 2.61
N HIS A 112 -29.37 43.07 1.32
CA HIS A 112 -29.48 41.83 0.54
C HIS A 112 -28.18 41.04 0.64
N GLN A 113 -27.60 40.85 1.82
CA GLN A 113 -27.03 39.53 2.08
C GLN A 113 -28.21 38.56 2.00
N PRO A 114 -28.15 37.49 1.19
CA PRO A 114 -29.22 36.51 1.22
C PRO A 114 -29.28 35.94 2.64
N GLU A 115 -30.30 36.34 3.40
CA GLU A 115 -30.72 35.60 4.58
C GLU A 115 -31.25 34.24 4.08
N ASP A 116 -30.46 33.19 4.29
CA ASP A 116 -30.87 31.80 4.56
C ASP A 116 -32.10 31.23 3.80
N THR A 117 -32.26 31.54 2.51
CA THR A 117 -33.30 30.90 1.67
C THR A 117 -32.79 30.24 0.39
N THR A 118 -31.49 30.30 0.10
CA THR A 118 -30.84 29.53 -0.99
C THR A 118 -29.67 28.68 -0.50
N ALA A 119 -29.66 28.27 0.77
CA ALA A 119 -28.68 27.30 1.29
C ALA A 119 -28.95 25.85 0.80
N ALA A 120 -30.09 25.63 0.13
CA ALA A 120 -30.56 24.32 -0.29
C ALA A 120 -29.92 23.83 -1.60
N GLU A 121 -29.87 24.66 -2.65
CA GLU A 121 -29.44 24.22 -3.99
C GLU A 121 -27.98 24.59 -4.28
N LEU A 122 -27.25 23.64 -4.87
CA LEU A 122 -25.89 23.82 -5.35
C LEU A 122 -25.90 24.75 -6.58
N THR A 123 -25.66 26.04 -6.36
CA THR A 123 -25.65 27.08 -7.41
C THR A 123 -24.31 27.24 -8.12
N PHE A 124 -23.35 26.37 -7.80
CA PHE A 124 -21.98 26.41 -8.29
C PHE A 124 -21.53 25.00 -8.69
N ASN A 125 -20.55 24.91 -9.58
CA ASN A 125 -19.95 23.63 -9.95
C ASN A 125 -18.99 23.17 -8.83
N PRO A 126 -19.24 22.03 -8.14
CA PRO A 126 -18.38 21.56 -7.07
C PRO A 126 -16.93 21.34 -7.49
N GLU A 127 -16.68 20.88 -8.72
CA GLU A 127 -15.32 20.62 -9.24
C GLU A 127 -14.48 21.91 -9.38
N LEU A 128 -15.11 23.09 -9.43
CA LEU A 128 -14.44 24.39 -9.54
C LEU A 128 -14.49 25.19 -8.24
N ALA A 129 -15.18 24.69 -7.22
CA ALA A 129 -15.41 25.41 -5.98
C ALA A 129 -14.21 25.30 -5.03
N PRO A 130 -13.87 26.36 -4.28
CA PRO A 130 -12.88 26.27 -3.21
C PRO A 130 -13.31 25.24 -2.15
N TRP A 131 -12.39 24.38 -1.70
CA TRP A 131 -12.70 23.35 -0.72
C TRP A 131 -13.32 23.86 0.59
N PRO A 132 -12.94 25.03 1.17
CA PRO A 132 -13.62 25.56 2.34
C PRO A 132 -15.12 25.78 2.14
N MET A 133 -15.54 26.13 0.92
CA MET A 133 -16.94 26.27 0.56
C MET A 133 -17.64 24.91 0.48
N LEU A 134 -16.97 23.91 -0.12
CA LEU A 134 -17.46 22.53 -0.18
C LEU A 134 -17.63 21.92 1.22
N PHE A 135 -16.67 22.12 2.13
CA PHE A 135 -16.78 21.67 3.52
C PHE A 135 -17.96 22.31 4.22
N LYS A 136 -18.10 23.64 4.14
CA LYS A 136 -19.22 24.36 4.76
C LYS A 136 -20.57 23.85 4.24
N GLN A 137 -20.70 23.66 2.94
CA GLN A 137 -21.95 23.18 2.33
C GLN A 137 -22.23 21.71 2.71
N GLY A 138 -21.20 20.86 2.69
CA GLY A 138 -21.30 19.46 3.10
C GLY A 138 -21.71 19.30 4.57
N GLU A 139 -21.14 20.11 5.47
CA GLU A 139 -21.51 20.14 6.90
C GLU A 139 -22.97 20.53 7.10
N ILE A 140 -23.46 21.51 6.33
CA ILE A 140 -24.88 21.90 6.33
C ILE A 140 -25.75 20.68 5.95
N TYR A 141 -25.47 20.01 4.83
CA TYR A 141 -26.23 18.83 4.39
C TYR A 141 -26.16 17.66 5.39
N GLU A 142 -24.99 17.39 5.99
CA GLU A 142 -24.81 16.35 7.01
C GLU A 142 -25.42 16.70 8.38
N SER A 143 -25.76 17.95 8.64
CA SER A 143 -26.47 18.37 9.86
C SER A 143 -28.00 18.31 9.73
N MET A 144 -28.52 18.27 8.50
CA MET A 144 -29.96 18.27 8.24
C MET A 144 -30.67 16.99 8.75
N PRO A 145 -31.96 17.08 9.14
CA PRO A 145 -32.77 15.91 9.48
C PRO A 145 -32.85 14.90 8.32
N PRO A 146 -33.05 13.59 8.60
CA PRO A 146 -32.99 12.54 7.56
C PRO A 146 -33.88 12.79 6.33
N ASN A 147 -35.10 13.28 6.54
CA ASN A 147 -36.06 13.56 5.46
C ASN A 147 -35.61 14.71 4.53
N GLU A 148 -34.93 15.71 5.08
CA GLU A 148 -34.40 16.84 4.31
C GLU A 148 -33.06 16.48 3.66
N ARG A 149 -32.19 15.77 4.38
CA ARG A 149 -30.94 15.25 3.83
C ARG A 149 -31.15 14.37 2.61
N GLN A 150 -32.22 13.56 2.59
CA GLN A 150 -32.55 12.73 1.44
C GLN A 150 -32.75 13.56 0.16
N ARG A 151 -33.32 14.77 0.27
CA ARG A 151 -33.51 15.68 -0.88
C ARG A 151 -32.19 16.16 -1.46
N PHE A 152 -31.18 16.38 -0.62
CA PHE A 152 -29.85 16.87 -1.01
C PHE A 152 -28.78 15.78 -1.04
N SER A 153 -29.19 14.50 -1.00
CA SER A 153 -28.27 13.35 -0.93
C SER A 153 -27.31 13.30 -2.12
N HIS A 154 -27.81 13.54 -3.33
CA HIS A 154 -27.02 13.58 -4.56
C HIS A 154 -25.97 14.70 -4.54
N HIS A 155 -26.33 15.88 -4.02
CA HIS A 155 -25.43 17.01 -3.85
C HIS A 155 -24.33 16.74 -2.81
N LEU A 156 -24.70 16.14 -1.68
CA LEU A 156 -23.73 15.72 -0.68
C LEU A 156 -22.77 14.65 -1.23
N GLU A 157 -23.29 13.70 -2.02
CA GLU A 157 -22.48 12.69 -2.67
C GLU A 157 -21.47 13.31 -3.65
N GLU A 158 -21.91 14.26 -4.48
CA GLU A 158 -21.02 14.98 -5.40
C GLU A 158 -19.91 15.73 -4.65
N ILE A 159 -20.24 16.46 -3.58
CA ILE A 159 -19.27 17.15 -2.73
C ILE A 159 -18.23 16.16 -2.18
N LYS A 160 -18.69 15.02 -1.64
CA LYS A 160 -17.80 13.97 -1.13
C LYS A 160 -16.89 13.43 -2.21
N VAL A 161 -17.42 13.12 -3.40
CA VAL A 161 -16.66 12.60 -4.53
C VAL A 161 -15.57 13.58 -4.95
N VAL A 162 -15.88 14.87 -5.10
CA VAL A 162 -14.91 15.90 -5.47
C VAL A 162 -13.80 16.03 -4.43
N LEU A 163 -14.15 16.08 -3.14
CA LEU A 163 -13.17 16.17 -2.05
C LEU A 163 -12.27 14.92 -1.98
N ILE A 164 -12.84 13.72 -2.08
CA ILE A 164 -12.09 12.46 -2.07
C ILE A 164 -11.13 12.40 -3.27
N LYS A 165 -11.64 12.68 -4.47
CA LYS A 165 -10.85 12.66 -5.71
C LYS A 165 -9.70 13.65 -5.68
N SER A 166 -9.92 14.83 -5.09
CA SER A 166 -8.93 15.90 -5.06
C SER A 166 -7.89 15.73 -3.96
N MET A 167 -8.27 15.25 -2.78
CA MET A 167 -7.39 15.17 -1.60
C MET A 167 -6.83 13.78 -1.31
N ILE A 168 -7.51 12.72 -1.74
CA ILE A 168 -7.20 11.35 -1.30
C ILE A 168 -6.73 10.49 -2.47
N SER A 169 -7.63 10.12 -3.37
CA SER A 169 -7.36 9.22 -4.49
C SER A 169 -8.37 9.46 -5.61
N ASP A 170 -7.89 9.49 -6.85
CA ASP A 170 -8.70 9.56 -8.07
C ASP A 170 -9.03 8.18 -8.66
N GLN A 171 -8.68 7.11 -7.96
CA GLN A 171 -9.03 5.76 -8.38
C GLN A 171 -10.53 5.49 -8.19
N LEU A 172 -11.23 5.24 -9.29
CA LEU A 172 -12.69 5.08 -9.30
C LEU A 172 -13.20 4.00 -8.34
N LYS A 173 -12.50 2.87 -8.21
CA LYS A 173 -12.83 1.80 -7.26
C LYS A 173 -12.76 2.29 -5.81
N TYR A 174 -11.69 3.01 -5.46
CA TYR A 174 -11.55 3.61 -4.13
C TYR A 174 -12.63 4.66 -3.87
N VAL A 175 -12.83 5.60 -4.80
CA VAL A 175 -13.84 6.67 -4.69
C VAL A 175 -15.24 6.10 -4.51
N GLY A 176 -15.58 5.03 -5.25
CA GLY A 176 -16.86 4.36 -5.16
C GLY A 176 -17.18 3.80 -3.78
N ILE A 177 -16.17 3.33 -3.05
CA ILE A 177 -16.30 2.82 -1.68
C ILE A 177 -16.25 3.98 -0.68
N ALA A 178 -15.24 4.84 -0.79
CA ALA A 178 -14.95 5.90 0.17
C ALA A 178 -16.10 6.92 0.31
N LYS A 179 -16.83 7.24 -0.78
CA LYS A 179 -17.96 8.17 -0.71
C LYS A 179 -19.10 7.72 0.22
N ASN A 180 -19.24 6.40 0.37
CA ASN A 180 -20.28 5.78 1.22
C ASN A 180 -19.85 5.68 2.69
N ILE A 181 -18.54 5.75 2.97
CA ILE A 181 -17.97 5.49 4.29
C ILE A 181 -17.46 6.76 4.97
N LEU A 182 -16.73 7.60 4.25
CA LEU A 182 -16.16 8.84 4.79
C LEU A 182 -17.24 9.91 4.88
N THR A 183 -17.35 10.58 6.02
CA THR A 183 -18.22 11.76 6.23
C THR A 183 -17.48 13.06 5.88
N ILE A 184 -18.19 14.18 5.80
CA ILE A 184 -17.57 15.50 5.59
C ILE A 184 -16.63 15.84 6.75
N GLY A 185 -17.01 15.50 7.99
CA GLY A 185 -16.14 15.65 9.15
C GLY A 185 -14.82 14.90 9.00
N ASP A 186 -14.86 13.68 8.45
CA ASP A 186 -13.66 12.87 8.24
C ASP A 186 -12.74 13.46 7.17
N LEU A 187 -13.32 13.96 6.09
CA LEU A 187 -12.59 14.64 5.02
C LEU A 187 -11.95 15.94 5.53
N LYS A 188 -12.63 16.65 6.43
CA LYS A 188 -12.09 17.86 7.07
C LYS A 188 -10.94 17.54 8.02
N ASP A 189 -11.04 16.48 8.81
CA ASP A 189 -9.93 16.01 9.66
C ASP A 189 -8.68 15.67 8.83
N ILE A 190 -8.86 15.08 7.65
CA ILE A 190 -7.77 14.81 6.71
C ILE A 190 -7.19 16.11 6.16
N TYR A 191 -8.05 17.04 5.74
CA TYR A 191 -7.65 18.34 5.22
C TYR A 191 -6.83 19.14 6.22
N ASP A 192 -7.26 19.19 7.49
CA ASP A 192 -6.59 19.96 8.55
C ASP A 192 -5.22 19.37 8.96
N ARG A 193 -5.00 18.07 8.74
CA ARG A 193 -3.72 17.38 9.02
C ARG A 193 -2.82 17.24 7.79
N ARG A 194 -3.18 17.86 6.67
CA ARG A 194 -2.46 17.78 5.39
C ARG A 194 -1.65 19.04 5.13
N ILE A 195 -0.40 18.86 4.72
CA ILE A 195 0.49 19.92 4.25
C ILE A 195 0.58 19.82 2.72
N GLY A 196 0.42 20.94 2.02
CA GLY A 196 0.38 20.99 0.55
C GLY A 196 -1.06 21.03 0.02
N GLU A 197 -1.24 20.93 -1.30
CA GLU A 197 -2.52 20.96 -2.04
C GLU A 197 -2.80 19.66 -2.81
N GLY A 198 -1.83 18.76 -2.87
CA GLY A 198 -1.93 17.46 -3.54
C GLY A 198 -2.56 16.36 -2.68
N LYS A 199 -2.70 15.18 -3.30
CA LYS A 199 -3.28 13.98 -2.69
C LYS A 199 -2.38 13.38 -1.60
N ILE A 200 -2.97 12.69 -0.63
CA ILE A 200 -2.26 12.01 0.48
C ILE A 200 -1.70 10.62 0.14
N GLY A 201 -2.05 10.08 -1.03
CA GLY A 201 -1.54 8.81 -1.55
C GLY A 201 -2.23 7.55 -0.99
N GLY A 202 -1.92 6.41 -1.60
CA GLY A 202 -2.66 5.15 -1.44
C GLY A 202 -2.54 4.50 -0.06
N LYS A 203 -1.37 4.57 0.58
CA LYS A 203 -1.16 4.00 1.93
C LYS A 203 -2.05 4.67 2.97
N ALA A 204 -2.04 6.01 2.97
CA ALA A 204 -2.88 6.80 3.83
C ALA A 204 -4.37 6.60 3.50
N ALA A 205 -4.73 6.60 2.21
CA ALA A 205 -6.08 6.39 1.73
C ALA A 205 -6.68 5.05 2.22
N GLY A 206 -5.96 3.94 2.02
CA GLY A 206 -6.39 2.62 2.45
C GLY A 206 -6.50 2.47 3.96
N MET A 207 -5.53 3.01 4.71
CA MET A 207 -5.54 3.02 6.18
C MET A 207 -6.75 3.77 6.74
N LEU A 208 -7.03 4.98 6.26
CA LEU A 208 -8.14 5.81 6.73
C LEU A 208 -9.50 5.16 6.42
N LEU A 209 -9.64 4.65 5.20
CA LEU A 209 -10.85 3.94 4.78
C LEU A 209 -11.09 2.69 5.64
N ALA A 210 -10.04 1.91 5.90
CA ALA A 210 -10.13 0.73 6.74
C ALA A 210 -10.50 1.05 8.19
N TRP A 211 -9.89 2.09 8.78
CA TRP A 211 -10.26 2.51 10.12
C TRP A 211 -11.74 2.90 10.19
N LYS A 212 -12.23 3.72 9.24
CA LYS A 212 -13.64 4.13 9.22
C LYS A 212 -14.61 2.97 8.99
N ALA A 213 -14.26 2.05 8.10
CA ALA A 213 -14.97 0.81 7.89
C ALA A 213 -15.13 0.00 9.20
N LEU A 214 -14.09 -0.03 10.04
CA LEU A 214 -14.12 -0.75 11.32
C LEU A 214 -14.87 0.00 12.44
N GLN A 215 -15.08 1.30 12.29
CA GLN A 215 -15.92 2.08 13.21
C GLN A 215 -17.42 1.91 12.96
N GLU A 216 -17.82 1.33 11.82
CA GLU A 216 -19.24 1.14 11.48
C GLU A 216 -19.91 0.14 12.44
N ARG A 217 -21.09 0.55 12.94
CA ARG A 217 -21.92 -0.24 13.84
C ARG A 217 -23.12 -0.79 13.08
N SER A 218 -22.89 -1.85 12.31
CA SER A 218 -23.96 -2.54 11.57
C SER A 218 -24.07 -4.00 12.02
N PRO A 219 -25.27 -4.48 12.41
CA PRO A 219 -25.51 -5.89 12.71
C PRO A 219 -25.15 -6.84 11.55
N GLU A 220 -25.24 -6.35 10.31
CA GLU A 220 -24.92 -7.12 9.09
C GLU A 220 -23.41 -7.33 8.88
N THR A 221 -22.59 -6.57 9.60
CA THR A 221 -21.12 -6.60 9.52
C THR A 221 -20.49 -7.34 10.70
N GLY A 222 -21.31 -7.98 11.54
CA GLY A 222 -20.86 -8.76 12.69
C GLY A 222 -20.79 -7.94 14.00
N PRO A 223 -20.14 -8.47 15.05
CA PRO A 223 -20.14 -7.89 16.39
C PRO A 223 -19.39 -6.55 16.44
N ASP A 224 -19.92 -5.58 17.18
CA ASP A 224 -19.27 -4.27 17.33
C ASP A 224 -17.85 -4.39 17.92
N ILE A 225 -16.89 -3.85 17.19
CA ILE A 225 -15.47 -3.76 17.58
C ILE A 225 -14.96 -2.32 17.56
N SER A 226 -15.84 -1.31 17.37
CA SER A 226 -15.45 0.09 17.19
C SER A 226 -14.59 0.63 18.33
N ASP A 227 -14.86 0.15 19.54
CA ASP A 227 -14.13 0.58 20.74
C ASP A 227 -12.79 -0.14 20.86
N SER A 228 -12.59 -1.27 20.19
CA SER A 228 -11.35 -2.06 20.21
C SER A 228 -10.39 -1.71 19.09
N VAL A 229 -10.81 -0.87 18.14
CA VAL A 229 -10.01 -0.44 16.99
C VAL A 229 -9.63 1.03 17.13
N VAL A 230 -8.38 1.35 16.83
CA VAL A 230 -7.86 2.72 16.82
C VAL A 230 -7.03 2.94 15.57
N ILE A 231 -6.77 4.21 15.25
CA ILE A 231 -5.80 4.62 14.24
C ILE A 231 -4.72 5.46 14.91
N PRO A 232 -3.45 5.29 14.57
CA PRO A 232 -2.40 6.16 15.09
C PRO A 232 -2.60 7.60 14.63
N GLU A 233 -2.16 8.55 15.46
CA GLU A 233 -2.13 9.96 15.05
C GLU A 233 -1.24 10.13 13.82
N SER A 234 -1.81 10.70 12.76
CA SER A 234 -1.23 10.71 11.42
C SER A 234 -1.37 12.07 10.76
N TYR A 235 -0.33 12.50 10.04
CA TYR A 235 -0.25 13.72 9.25
C TYR A 235 0.22 13.38 7.83
N PHE A 236 -0.14 14.22 6.86
CA PHE A 236 0.06 13.91 5.45
C PHE A 236 0.81 15.04 4.74
N LEU A 237 1.88 14.70 4.03
CA LEU A 237 2.52 15.60 3.08
C LEU A 237 1.99 15.27 1.68
N GLY A 238 1.29 16.22 1.07
CA GLY A 238 0.69 16.08 -0.25
C GLY A 238 1.74 15.81 -1.33
N ALA A 239 1.35 15.05 -2.36
CA ALA A 239 2.26 14.68 -3.43
C ALA A 239 2.78 15.86 -4.28
N ASP A 240 2.13 17.03 -4.20
CA ASP A 240 2.57 18.29 -4.81
C ASP A 240 3.89 18.80 -4.21
N VAL A 241 4.12 18.55 -2.92
CA VAL A 241 5.31 19.00 -2.20
C VAL A 241 6.58 18.36 -2.78
N MET A 242 6.49 17.13 -3.29
CA MET A 242 7.61 16.48 -3.98
C MET A 242 8.06 17.28 -5.21
N TYR A 243 7.11 17.78 -6.01
CA TYR A 243 7.42 18.59 -7.20
C TYR A 243 8.00 19.94 -6.83
N GLU A 244 7.45 20.59 -5.80
CA GLU A 244 8.00 21.84 -5.30
C GLU A 244 9.43 21.65 -4.80
N PHE A 245 9.68 20.61 -4.00
CA PHE A 245 11.01 20.24 -3.52
C PHE A 245 11.98 20.02 -4.69
N ARG A 246 11.61 19.22 -5.70
CA ARG A 246 12.50 18.96 -6.84
C ARG A 246 12.80 20.21 -7.65
N ARG A 247 11.78 21.03 -7.92
CA ARG A 247 11.93 22.25 -8.70
C ARG A 247 12.87 23.25 -8.03
N VAL A 248 12.73 23.48 -6.73
CA VAL A 248 13.58 24.41 -5.97
C VAL A 248 15.04 23.93 -5.93
N ASN A 249 15.26 22.61 -5.97
CA ASN A 249 16.59 22.01 -5.91
C ASN A 249 17.17 21.59 -7.27
N GLY A 250 16.47 21.85 -8.39
CA GLY A 250 16.93 21.47 -9.73
C GLY A 250 17.01 19.96 -9.99
N LEU A 251 16.21 19.15 -9.29
CA LEU A 251 16.30 17.68 -9.29
C LEU A 251 15.43 17.01 -10.38
N ASP A 252 14.66 17.77 -11.16
CA ASP A 252 13.71 17.24 -12.15
C ASP A 252 14.38 16.38 -13.24
N HIS A 253 15.66 16.64 -13.54
CA HIS A 253 16.43 15.90 -14.53
C HIS A 253 16.59 14.41 -14.19
N PHE A 254 16.56 14.03 -12.91
CA PHE A 254 16.65 12.63 -12.48
C PHE A 254 15.43 11.79 -12.88
N MET A 255 14.29 12.41 -13.21
CA MET A 255 13.10 11.67 -13.64
C MET A 255 13.28 10.97 -14.98
N ASN A 256 14.19 11.45 -15.82
CA ASN A 256 14.50 10.83 -17.11
C ASN A 256 15.38 9.59 -16.97
N GLU A 257 16.02 9.37 -15.81
CA GLU A 257 16.84 8.18 -15.56
C GLU A 257 16.03 6.89 -15.69
N LYS A 258 14.70 6.95 -15.48
CA LYS A 258 13.80 5.79 -15.61
C LYS A 258 13.83 5.10 -16.99
N TYR A 259 14.22 5.84 -18.04
CA TYR A 259 14.32 5.33 -19.41
C TYR A 259 15.71 4.78 -19.77
N ARG A 260 16.69 4.87 -18.87
CA ARG A 260 18.05 4.38 -19.13
C ARG A 260 18.17 2.86 -18.89
N PRO A 261 19.23 2.23 -19.41
CA PRO A 261 19.57 0.84 -19.07
C PRO A 261 19.79 0.67 -17.57
N LEU A 262 19.49 -0.52 -17.04
CA LEU A 262 19.47 -0.78 -15.61
C LEU A 262 20.82 -0.51 -14.92
N ASP A 263 21.92 -0.89 -15.55
CA ASP A 263 23.26 -0.72 -14.97
C ASP A 263 23.62 0.75 -14.79
N HIS A 264 23.17 1.62 -15.70
CA HIS A 264 23.30 3.06 -15.55
C HIS A 264 22.48 3.58 -14.38
N ILE A 265 21.23 3.13 -14.23
CA ILE A 265 20.36 3.51 -13.12
C ILE A 265 21.02 3.12 -11.79
N ARG A 266 21.51 1.89 -11.68
CA ARG A 266 22.22 1.39 -10.49
C ARG A 266 23.46 2.20 -10.16
N GLY A 267 24.29 2.51 -11.16
CA GLY A 267 25.51 3.31 -10.99
C GLY A 267 25.23 4.77 -10.60
N ALA A 268 24.14 5.35 -11.11
CA ALA A 268 23.76 6.73 -10.80
C ALA A 268 23.05 6.89 -9.44
N TYR A 269 22.37 5.84 -8.94
CA TYR A 269 21.45 5.92 -7.81
C TYR A 269 22.07 6.53 -6.55
N THR A 270 23.32 6.17 -6.19
CA THR A 270 24.02 6.76 -5.04
C THR A 270 24.17 8.28 -5.19
N GLY A 271 24.48 8.78 -6.39
CA GLY A 271 24.55 10.21 -6.66
C GLY A 271 23.18 10.90 -6.57
N ILE A 272 22.11 10.23 -6.98
CA ILE A 272 20.74 10.73 -6.87
C ILE A 272 20.35 10.90 -5.39
N ILE A 273 20.66 9.92 -4.53
CA ILE A 273 20.43 10.03 -3.09
C ILE A 273 21.17 11.24 -2.51
N GLN A 274 22.46 11.39 -2.81
CA GLN A 274 23.26 12.52 -2.30
C GLN A 274 22.70 13.87 -2.75
N ALA A 275 22.25 13.98 -4.00
CA ALA A 275 21.63 15.19 -4.52
C ALA A 275 20.31 15.54 -3.79
N HIS A 276 19.47 14.53 -3.48
CA HIS A 276 18.25 14.74 -2.70
C HIS A 276 18.56 15.10 -1.24
N MET A 277 19.56 14.47 -0.63
CA MET A 277 19.99 14.76 0.74
C MET A 277 20.50 16.20 0.91
N GLY A 278 21.13 16.76 -0.12
CA GLY A 278 21.54 18.17 -0.16
C GLY A 278 20.40 19.17 -0.44
N GLY A 279 19.18 18.70 -0.70
CA GLY A 279 18.05 19.56 -1.08
C GLY A 279 17.40 20.28 0.10
N ASN A 280 16.86 21.48 -0.16
CA ASN A 280 16.16 22.29 0.83
C ASN A 280 14.65 22.29 0.58
N PHE A 281 13.88 22.32 1.66
CA PHE A 281 12.43 22.49 1.60
C PHE A 281 12.04 23.97 1.69
N PRO A 282 10.92 24.39 1.11
CA PRO A 282 10.36 25.72 1.34
C PRO A 282 10.06 25.96 2.84
N ASP A 283 10.32 27.17 3.33
CA ASP A 283 10.16 27.53 4.75
C ASP A 283 8.75 27.20 5.30
N LYS A 284 7.71 27.40 4.48
CA LYS A 284 6.32 27.06 4.84
C LYS A 284 6.16 25.58 5.19
N ILE A 285 6.83 24.69 4.46
CA ILE A 285 6.80 23.24 4.70
C ILE A 285 7.58 22.91 5.97
N VAL A 286 8.77 23.51 6.15
CA VAL A 286 9.61 23.32 7.34
C VAL A 286 8.88 23.73 8.62
N GLU A 287 8.23 24.90 8.62
CA GLU A 287 7.47 25.39 9.78
C GLU A 287 6.25 24.52 10.08
N ALA A 288 5.56 24.02 9.05
CA ALA A 288 4.45 23.09 9.24
C ALA A 288 4.92 21.76 9.86
N LEU A 289 6.04 21.19 9.39
CA LEU A 289 6.64 19.98 9.95
C LEU A 289 7.13 20.18 11.39
N ARG A 290 7.71 21.35 11.70
CA ARG A 290 8.06 21.76 13.07
C ARG A 290 6.83 21.80 13.98
N GLY A 291 5.71 22.32 13.47
CA GLY A 291 4.41 22.30 14.16
C GLY A 291 3.91 20.88 14.45
N ILE A 292 4.04 19.97 13.50
CA ILE A 292 3.70 18.54 13.68
C ILE A 292 4.52 17.91 14.81
N LEU A 293 5.86 18.07 14.77
CA LEU A 293 6.73 17.51 15.82
C LEU A 293 6.40 18.08 17.20
N LYS A 294 6.08 19.37 17.29
CA LYS A 294 5.63 19.99 18.53
C LYS A 294 4.34 19.36 19.07
N ASN A 295 3.37 19.05 18.20
CA ASN A 295 2.13 18.37 18.60
C ASN A 295 2.38 16.91 19.01
N LEU A 296 3.31 16.23 18.32
CA LEU A 296 3.69 14.86 18.62
C LEU A 296 4.49 14.72 19.93
N GLY A 297 5.20 15.78 20.35
CA GLY A 297 6.08 15.76 21.52
C GLY A 297 7.28 14.85 21.27
N ASN A 298 7.67 14.05 22.26
CA ASN A 298 8.78 13.10 22.16
C ASN A 298 8.33 11.69 21.75
N ARG A 299 7.14 11.55 21.15
CA ARG A 299 6.69 10.23 20.69
C ARG A 299 7.49 9.83 19.44
N PRO A 300 7.96 8.57 19.33
CA PRO A 300 8.59 8.12 18.10
C PRO A 300 7.64 8.24 16.91
N VAL A 301 8.20 8.57 15.75
CA VAL A 301 7.48 8.84 14.50
C VAL A 301 7.99 7.89 13.43
N ILE A 302 7.11 7.43 12.55
CA ILE A 302 7.48 6.75 11.31
C ILE A 302 7.07 7.61 10.12
N VAL A 303 7.99 7.77 9.18
CA VAL A 303 7.80 8.48 7.92
C VAL A 303 7.69 7.42 6.83
N ARG A 304 6.53 7.32 6.19
CA ARG A 304 6.21 6.26 5.23
C ARG A 304 5.94 6.86 3.87
N SER A 305 6.48 6.23 2.83
CA SER A 305 6.06 6.48 1.45
C SER A 305 4.55 6.25 1.30
N SER A 306 3.84 7.09 0.57
CA SER A 306 2.43 6.90 0.24
C SER A 306 2.26 7.22 -1.24
N SER A 307 2.68 6.29 -2.10
CA SER A 307 2.55 6.45 -3.54
C SER A 307 1.08 6.44 -3.97
N LEU A 308 0.73 7.19 -5.02
CA LEU A 308 -0.60 7.16 -5.65
C LEU A 308 -0.86 5.85 -6.44
N LEU A 309 0.16 5.00 -6.61
CA LEU A 309 0.01 3.67 -7.19
C LEU A 309 -0.22 2.58 -6.14
N GLU A 310 0.00 2.87 -4.84
CA GLU A 310 -0.11 1.87 -3.77
C GLU A 310 -1.55 1.38 -3.52
N ASP A 311 -2.56 2.17 -3.85
CA ASP A 311 -3.98 1.79 -3.79
C ASP A 311 -4.48 1.17 -5.10
N ASN A 312 -3.63 1.09 -6.14
CA ASN A 312 -4.06 0.59 -7.44
C ASN A 312 -4.40 -0.90 -7.37
N PHE A 313 -5.68 -1.18 -7.59
CA PHE A 313 -6.24 -2.52 -7.56
C PHE A 313 -5.55 -3.39 -8.63
N GLY A 314 -4.71 -4.34 -8.19
CA GLY A 314 -4.03 -5.31 -9.06
C GLY A 314 -2.50 -5.20 -9.09
N PHE A 315 -1.90 -4.18 -8.46
CA PHE A 315 -0.44 -4.05 -8.37
C PHE A 315 0.03 -4.02 -6.92
N SER A 316 1.06 -4.81 -6.59
CA SER A 316 1.67 -4.85 -5.26
C SER A 316 2.97 -4.06 -5.25
N PHE A 317 2.91 -2.82 -4.75
CA PHE A 317 4.10 -2.01 -4.41
C PHE A 317 4.65 -2.34 -3.00
N ALA A 318 4.19 -3.44 -2.39
CA ALA A 318 4.64 -3.92 -1.09
C ALA A 318 6.17 -4.04 -1.02
N GLY A 319 6.77 -3.42 0.00
CA GLY A 319 8.21 -3.51 0.27
C GLY A 319 9.12 -2.84 -0.76
N LYS A 320 8.57 -2.09 -1.74
CA LYS A 320 9.37 -1.43 -2.79
C LYS A 320 9.78 0.00 -2.46
N TYR A 321 9.05 0.62 -1.53
CA TYR A 321 9.30 1.98 -1.09
C TYR A 321 9.59 2.00 0.40
N GLU A 322 10.50 2.86 0.80
CA GLU A 322 11.10 2.85 2.13
C GLU A 322 10.21 3.53 3.18
N SER A 323 10.38 3.12 4.43
CA SER A 323 9.82 3.79 5.60
C SER A 323 10.91 3.97 6.63
N PHE A 324 10.96 5.14 7.27
CA PHE A 324 12.02 5.51 8.20
C PHE A 324 11.45 5.80 9.58
N PHE A 325 11.99 5.14 10.59
CA PHE A 325 11.69 5.45 11.98
C PHE A 325 12.54 6.64 12.44
N CYS A 326 11.88 7.64 13.02
CA CYS A 326 12.46 8.78 13.69
C CYS A 326 12.15 8.63 15.19
N PRO A 327 13.11 8.18 16.01
CA PRO A 327 12.88 7.94 17.44
C PRO A 327 12.45 9.19 18.22
N ASN A 328 12.80 10.38 17.74
CA ASN A 328 12.27 11.67 18.21
C ASN A 328 12.58 11.96 19.69
N GLN A 329 13.79 11.59 20.15
CA GLN A 329 14.31 11.81 21.51
C GLN A 329 15.40 12.90 21.58
N GLY A 330 15.80 13.47 20.43
CA GLY A 330 16.77 14.57 20.36
C GLY A 330 16.17 15.93 20.69
N THR A 331 16.95 16.99 20.45
CA THR A 331 16.46 18.36 20.49
C THR A 331 15.44 18.64 19.38
N PRO A 332 14.60 19.68 19.50
CA PRO A 332 13.61 20.01 18.46
C PRO A 332 14.22 20.19 17.06
N ASP A 333 15.43 20.75 16.95
CA ASP A 333 16.10 20.94 15.67
C ASP A 333 16.72 19.64 15.12
N GLU A 334 17.29 18.79 15.98
CA GLU A 334 17.77 17.46 15.57
C GLU A 334 16.63 16.57 15.08
N ASN A 335 15.49 16.57 15.78
CA ASN A 335 14.31 15.79 15.38
C ASN A 335 13.70 16.32 14.08
N LEU A 336 13.68 17.64 13.89
CA LEU A 336 13.24 18.24 12.63
C LEU A 336 14.18 17.87 11.49
N GLN A 337 15.49 17.92 11.71
CA GLN A 337 16.47 17.53 10.70
C GLN A 337 16.32 16.05 10.32
N ALA A 338 16.18 15.16 11.30
CA ALA A 338 15.94 13.73 11.06
C ALA A 338 14.64 13.48 10.27
N LEU A 339 13.56 14.21 10.58
CA LEU A 339 12.30 14.15 9.83
C LEU A 339 12.47 14.62 8.38
N LEU A 340 13.16 15.73 8.16
CA LEU A 340 13.44 16.23 6.81
C LEU A 340 14.32 15.26 6.02
N ASP A 341 15.32 14.65 6.65
CA ASP A 341 16.20 13.67 6.04
C ASP A 341 15.47 12.38 5.66
N ALA A 342 14.56 11.91 6.50
CA ALA A 342 13.67 10.80 6.16
C ALA A 342 12.79 11.11 4.92
N ILE A 343 12.24 12.33 4.85
CA ILE A 343 11.45 12.80 3.70
C ILE A 343 12.31 12.85 2.42
N ARG A 344 13.55 13.37 2.50
CA ARG A 344 14.50 13.42 1.37
C ARG A 344 14.82 12.03 0.83
N GLN A 345 15.07 11.08 1.72
CA GLN A 345 15.35 9.69 1.35
C GLN A 345 14.16 9.05 0.64
N ILE A 346 12.94 9.24 1.15
CA ILE A 346 11.73 8.75 0.48
C ILE A 346 11.59 9.35 -0.93
N TYR A 347 11.81 10.65 -1.10
CA TYR A 347 11.76 11.27 -2.43
C TYR A 347 12.83 10.73 -3.39
N ALA A 348 14.04 10.44 -2.90
CA ALA A 348 15.08 9.78 -3.69
C ALA A 348 14.68 8.35 -4.11
N SER A 349 14.02 7.61 -3.20
CA SER A 349 13.61 6.21 -3.42
C SER A 349 12.64 6.00 -4.60
N THR A 350 11.98 7.07 -5.07
CA THR A 350 11.13 7.03 -6.28
C THR A 350 11.90 6.64 -7.55
N THR A 351 13.23 6.80 -7.54
CA THR A 351 14.15 6.41 -8.63
C THR A 351 14.95 5.14 -8.31
N ASN A 352 14.56 4.40 -7.25
CA ASN A 352 15.19 3.14 -6.88
C ASN A 352 15.15 2.16 -8.07
N PRO A 353 16.28 1.53 -8.44
CA PRO A 353 16.35 0.56 -9.54
C PRO A 353 15.27 -0.54 -9.46
N ASP A 354 15.00 -1.07 -8.27
CA ASP A 354 14.05 -2.17 -8.07
C ASP A 354 12.60 -1.70 -8.26
N ALA A 355 12.29 -0.49 -7.77
CA ALA A 355 11.00 0.14 -7.99
C ALA A 355 10.77 0.46 -9.48
N LEU A 356 11.79 0.95 -10.18
CA LEU A 356 11.74 1.24 -11.62
C LEU A 356 11.61 -0.04 -12.46
N LEU A 357 12.35 -1.10 -12.13
CA LEU A 357 12.22 -2.41 -12.77
C LEU A 357 10.83 -2.99 -12.62
N TYR A 358 10.26 -2.89 -11.42
CA TYR A 358 8.90 -3.35 -11.18
C TYR A 358 7.90 -2.59 -12.05
N ARG A 359 8.01 -1.26 -12.09
CA ARG A 359 7.15 -0.43 -12.93
C ARG A 359 7.32 -0.72 -14.41
N ARG A 360 8.54 -0.97 -14.87
CA ARG A 360 8.83 -1.37 -16.25
C ARG A 360 8.15 -2.70 -16.60
N ARG A 361 8.27 -3.71 -15.74
CA ARG A 361 7.63 -5.04 -15.91
C ARG A 361 6.10 -4.98 -15.96
N HIS A 362 5.49 -4.01 -15.30
CA HIS A 362 4.04 -3.85 -15.25
C HIS A 362 3.49 -2.74 -16.17
N GLY A 363 4.31 -2.17 -17.06
CA GLY A 363 3.87 -1.09 -17.97
C GLY A 363 3.53 0.23 -17.26
N LEU A 364 4.02 0.44 -16.04
CA LEU A 364 3.76 1.63 -15.19
C LEU A 364 4.92 2.64 -15.22
N LEU A 365 5.86 2.49 -16.15
CA LEU A 365 7.03 3.38 -16.26
C LEU A 365 6.64 4.80 -16.69
N ASP A 366 5.66 4.89 -17.60
CA ASP A 366 5.15 6.17 -18.11
C ASP A 366 4.12 6.82 -17.20
N TYR A 367 3.59 6.08 -16.23
CA TYR A 367 2.78 6.66 -15.17
C TYR A 367 3.61 7.66 -14.37
N ASP A 368 3.06 8.86 -14.15
CA ASP A 368 3.67 9.90 -13.34
C ASP A 368 3.58 9.50 -11.85
N GLU A 369 4.66 8.93 -11.32
CA GLU A 369 4.73 8.46 -9.94
C GLU A 369 4.76 9.67 -8.99
N ARG A 370 3.65 9.84 -8.27
CA ARG A 370 3.43 10.91 -7.31
C ARG A 370 3.59 10.36 -5.91
N MET A 371 4.62 10.81 -5.21
CA MET A 371 4.91 10.35 -3.85
C MET A 371 4.38 11.35 -2.82
N ALA A 372 3.30 10.98 -2.14
CA ALA A 372 2.91 11.61 -0.88
C ALA A 372 3.67 10.95 0.28
N ILE A 373 3.62 11.56 1.46
CA ILE A 373 4.25 11.01 2.67
C ILE A 373 3.24 10.95 3.81
N LEU A 374 3.20 9.79 4.47
CA LEU A 374 2.45 9.55 5.69
C LEU A 374 3.40 9.66 6.88
N ILE A 375 3.18 10.65 7.74
CA ILE A 375 3.92 10.85 8.99
C ILE A 375 3.02 10.36 10.13
N GLN A 376 3.47 9.35 10.88
CA GLN A 376 2.60 8.65 11.82
C GLN A 376 3.30 8.43 13.18
N ALA A 377 2.58 8.61 14.28
CA ALA A 377 3.07 8.25 15.60
C ALA A 377 3.18 6.72 15.74
N VAL A 378 4.37 6.22 16.09
CA VAL A 378 4.60 4.79 16.28
C VAL A 378 3.80 4.31 17.48
N GLN A 379 3.09 3.19 17.33
CA GLN A 379 2.33 2.57 18.42
C GLN A 379 3.24 1.67 19.25
N GLY A 380 3.18 1.80 20.57
CA GLY A 380 3.99 1.02 21.48
C GLY A 380 3.98 1.56 22.89
N HIS A 381 4.75 0.92 23.75
CA HIS A 381 5.04 1.35 25.11
C HIS A 381 6.52 1.17 25.39
N VAL A 382 6.99 1.88 26.42
CA VAL A 382 8.38 1.75 26.88
C VAL A 382 8.47 0.55 27.81
N THR A 383 9.36 -0.38 27.49
CA THR A 383 9.85 -1.42 28.39
C THR A 383 11.33 -1.18 28.61
N ASP A 384 11.73 -0.96 29.86
CA ASP A 384 13.04 -0.42 30.24
C ASP A 384 13.33 0.92 29.53
N HIS A 385 14.13 0.91 28.46
CA HIS A 385 14.40 2.05 27.60
C HIS A 385 14.14 1.77 26.11
N TYR A 386 13.45 0.66 25.80
CA TYR A 386 13.08 0.28 24.45
C TYR A 386 11.58 0.54 24.22
N PHE A 387 11.25 1.18 23.12
CA PHE A 387 9.87 1.46 22.70
C PHE A 387 9.43 0.47 21.61
N PHE A 388 8.38 -0.29 21.88
CA PHE A 388 7.79 -1.24 20.92
C PHE A 388 6.36 -1.65 21.32
N PRO A 389 5.53 -2.14 20.38
CA PRO A 389 4.20 -2.69 20.69
C PRO A 389 4.30 -4.13 21.22
N THR A 390 3.30 -4.56 22.01
CA THR A 390 3.24 -5.95 22.51
C THR A 390 3.11 -6.96 21.37
N LEU A 391 2.33 -6.65 20.35
CA LEU A 391 2.18 -7.49 19.16
C LEU A 391 2.16 -6.59 17.92
N ALA A 392 2.76 -7.06 16.85
CA ALA A 392 2.60 -6.50 15.51
C ALA A 392 2.44 -7.62 14.50
N GLY A 393 1.86 -7.32 13.34
CA GLY A 393 1.65 -8.35 12.35
C GLY A 393 1.07 -7.89 11.04
N VAL A 394 0.99 -8.85 10.12
CA VAL A 394 0.24 -8.75 8.87
C VAL A 394 -0.95 -9.70 8.96
N GLY A 395 -2.14 -9.20 8.63
CA GLY A 395 -3.36 -9.99 8.58
C GLY A 395 -3.91 -10.04 7.16
N PHE A 396 -4.34 -11.21 6.72
CA PHE A 396 -4.91 -11.45 5.40
C PHE A 396 -6.36 -11.91 5.60
N SER A 397 -7.31 -11.29 4.91
CA SER A 397 -8.72 -11.63 5.08
C SER A 397 -9.06 -13.01 4.53
N GLN A 398 -8.28 -13.48 3.57
CA GLN A 398 -8.25 -14.87 3.15
C GLN A 398 -6.88 -15.50 3.43
N ASN A 399 -6.86 -16.76 3.86
CA ASN A 399 -5.62 -17.49 4.10
C ASN A 399 -5.00 -18.00 2.77
N PRO A 400 -3.84 -17.47 2.35
CA PRO A 400 -3.15 -17.95 1.15
C PRO A 400 -2.44 -19.30 1.37
N PHE A 401 -2.29 -19.77 2.61
CA PHE A 401 -1.52 -20.96 2.97
C PHE A 401 -2.41 -21.99 3.70
N ARG A 402 -2.84 -23.03 2.99
CA ARG A 402 -3.51 -24.19 3.60
C ARG A 402 -2.54 -25.34 3.78
N TRP A 403 -2.01 -25.48 5.00
CA TRP A 403 -1.16 -26.63 5.36
C TRP A 403 -1.94 -27.82 5.95
N ASN A 404 -3.26 -27.70 6.06
CA ASN A 404 -4.15 -28.75 6.55
C ASN A 404 -5.55 -28.57 5.96
N ALA A 405 -6.20 -29.68 5.58
CA ALA A 405 -7.51 -29.64 4.92
C ALA A 405 -8.60 -28.96 5.77
N LYS A 406 -8.50 -29.01 7.10
CA LYS A 406 -9.47 -28.36 8.02
C LYS A 406 -9.40 -26.83 7.96
N ILE A 407 -8.28 -26.25 7.51
CA ILE A 407 -8.13 -24.80 7.44
C ILE A 407 -9.07 -24.25 6.37
N ARG A 408 -10.01 -23.41 6.82
CA ARG A 408 -10.86 -22.57 5.98
C ARG A 408 -10.10 -21.30 5.59
N ARG A 409 -10.20 -20.89 4.32
CA ARG A 409 -9.47 -19.73 3.78
C ARG A 409 -10.13 -18.44 4.19
N GLU A 410 -11.43 -18.40 4.05
CA GLU A 410 -12.34 -17.27 4.26
C GLU A 410 -12.38 -16.75 5.71
N ASP A 411 -11.83 -17.50 6.67
CA ASP A 411 -11.69 -17.04 8.06
C ASP A 411 -10.44 -16.17 8.28
N GLY A 412 -9.52 -16.13 7.32
CA GLY A 412 -8.30 -15.30 7.35
C GLY A 412 -7.07 -15.94 7.99
N PHE A 413 -5.97 -15.20 7.94
CA PHE A 413 -4.62 -15.63 8.31
C PHE A 413 -3.81 -14.48 8.91
N LEU A 414 -2.98 -14.76 9.92
CA LEU A 414 -2.06 -13.78 10.52
C LEU A 414 -0.61 -14.27 10.47
N ARG A 415 0.31 -13.33 10.20
CA ARG A 415 1.74 -13.41 10.53
C ARG A 415 1.97 -12.50 11.74
N LEU A 416 2.28 -13.08 12.90
CA LEU A 416 2.39 -12.34 14.16
C LEU A 416 3.84 -12.32 14.67
N VAL A 417 4.29 -11.16 15.16
CA VAL A 417 5.60 -10.96 15.77
C VAL A 417 5.48 -10.19 17.09
N TRP A 418 6.50 -10.31 17.92
CA TRP A 418 6.73 -9.48 19.10
C TRP A 418 7.61 -8.29 18.72
N GLY A 419 7.25 -7.09 19.18
CA GLY A 419 7.94 -5.84 18.81
C GLY A 419 7.41 -5.22 17.52
N ILE A 420 8.23 -4.38 16.87
CA ILE A 420 7.85 -3.65 15.66
C ILE A 420 7.58 -4.60 14.49
N GLY A 421 6.57 -4.27 13.67
CA GLY A 421 6.00 -5.16 12.65
C GLY A 421 6.83 -5.40 11.39
N THR A 422 8.01 -4.78 11.27
CA THR A 422 8.96 -4.97 10.15
C THR A 422 9.22 -6.45 9.88
N ARG A 423 9.44 -7.25 10.93
CA ARG A 423 9.68 -8.70 10.82
C ARG A 423 8.47 -9.54 10.38
N ALA A 424 7.25 -9.00 10.49
CA ALA A 424 6.07 -9.66 9.96
C ALA A 424 5.91 -9.44 8.45
N VAL A 425 6.42 -8.31 7.96
CA VAL A 425 6.36 -7.88 6.55
C VAL A 425 7.56 -8.42 5.77
N ASP A 426 8.77 -8.21 6.32
CA ASP A 426 10.03 -8.55 5.69
C ASP A 426 10.40 -10.01 5.91
N ARG A 427 10.95 -10.63 4.87
CA ARG A 427 11.48 -11.99 4.91
C ARG A 427 12.92 -11.93 5.38
N VAL A 428 13.19 -12.43 6.59
CA VAL A 428 14.55 -12.44 7.13
C VAL A 428 14.97 -13.88 7.39
N SER A 429 16.07 -14.28 6.77
CA SER A 429 16.61 -15.63 6.91
C SER A 429 16.89 -15.97 8.38
N GLY A 430 16.38 -17.11 8.84
CA GLY A 430 16.61 -17.60 10.21
C GLY A 430 15.75 -16.93 11.28
N ASP A 431 14.71 -16.18 10.89
CA ASP A 431 13.75 -15.59 11.83
C ASP A 431 12.33 -15.69 11.27
N TYR A 432 11.39 -16.10 12.11
CA TYR A 432 10.12 -16.64 11.65
C TYR A 432 8.94 -16.01 12.39
N PRO A 433 8.01 -15.32 11.69
CA PRO A 433 6.79 -14.87 12.31
C PRO A 433 5.90 -16.08 12.65
N ARG A 434 5.08 -15.93 13.69
CA ARG A 434 4.09 -16.95 14.04
C ARG A 434 2.93 -16.92 13.04
N MET A 435 2.84 -17.97 12.23
CA MET A 435 1.74 -18.18 11.29
C MET A 435 0.48 -18.71 12.01
N ILE A 436 -0.66 -18.05 11.82
CA ILE A 436 -1.93 -18.36 12.50
C ILE A 436 -3.07 -18.40 11.49
N ALA A 437 -3.60 -19.59 11.22
CA ALA A 437 -4.87 -19.73 10.51
C ALA A 437 -6.03 -19.40 11.46
N LEU A 438 -6.79 -18.33 11.20
CA LEU A 438 -7.84 -17.87 12.11
C LEU A 438 -9.01 -18.86 12.25
N SER A 439 -9.20 -19.74 11.26
CA SER A 439 -10.16 -20.85 11.33
C SER A 439 -9.79 -21.88 12.42
N HIS A 440 -8.48 -22.14 12.60
CA HIS A 440 -7.92 -23.10 13.54
C HIS A 440 -6.62 -22.56 14.17
N PRO A 441 -6.71 -21.57 15.08
CA PRO A 441 -5.54 -20.79 15.53
C PRO A 441 -4.44 -21.58 16.23
N ASN A 442 -4.79 -22.73 16.80
CA ASN A 442 -3.87 -23.62 17.51
C ASN A 442 -3.17 -24.61 16.59
N LEU A 443 -3.58 -24.71 15.32
CA LEU A 443 -2.97 -25.62 14.37
C LEU A 443 -1.68 -24.99 13.84
N ARG A 444 -0.56 -25.66 14.09
CA ARG A 444 0.78 -25.23 13.65
C ARG A 444 1.29 -26.11 12.52
N PRO A 445 2.14 -25.58 11.62
CA PRO A 445 3.03 -26.43 10.82
C PRO A 445 4.09 -27.13 11.70
N GLU A 446 4.52 -26.52 12.81
CA GLU A 446 5.53 -27.12 13.68
C GLU A 446 4.87 -28.03 14.72
N THR A 447 5.15 -29.34 14.68
CA THR A 447 4.50 -30.33 15.57
C THR A 447 5.32 -30.73 16.78
N THR A 448 6.63 -30.44 16.82
CA THR A 448 7.53 -30.80 17.92
C THR A 448 8.10 -29.57 18.62
N ALA A 449 8.45 -29.68 19.90
CA ALA A 449 9.02 -28.57 20.68
C ALA A 449 10.34 -28.05 20.09
N ARG A 450 11.19 -28.97 19.58
CA ARG A 450 12.43 -28.61 18.87
C ARG A 450 12.15 -27.78 17.61
N ALA A 451 11.16 -28.16 16.81
CA ALA A 451 10.78 -27.39 15.63
C ALA A 451 10.22 -26.02 16.05
N ILE A 452 9.33 -25.96 17.04
CA ILE A 452 8.77 -24.69 17.50
C ILE A 452 9.87 -23.70 17.93
N ARG A 453 10.93 -24.16 18.60
CA ARG A 453 12.10 -23.31 18.97
C ARG A 453 12.89 -22.81 17.77
N GLN A 454 13.16 -23.70 16.81
CA GLN A 454 13.97 -23.37 15.64
C GLN A 454 13.25 -22.39 14.70
N TYR A 455 11.92 -22.52 14.60
CA TYR A 455 11.06 -21.74 13.71
C TYR A 455 10.19 -20.74 14.49
N SER A 456 10.66 -20.31 15.66
CA SER A 456 10.13 -19.14 16.36
C SER A 456 10.91 -17.90 15.99
N GLN A 457 10.33 -16.75 16.32
CA GLN A 457 11.01 -15.49 16.20
C GLN A 457 12.28 -15.47 17.08
N GLN A 458 13.40 -15.00 16.53
CA GLN A 458 14.71 -14.95 17.19
C GLN A 458 15.15 -13.53 17.53
N PHE A 459 14.74 -12.54 16.73
CA PHE A 459 15.10 -11.14 16.93
C PHE A 459 13.86 -10.27 17.09
N ILE A 460 14.00 -9.17 17.82
CA ILE A 460 12.97 -8.16 18.03
C ILE A 460 13.45 -6.80 17.51
N ASP A 461 12.59 -6.13 16.76
CA ASP A 461 12.80 -4.76 16.32
C ASP A 461 12.17 -3.78 17.32
N VAL A 462 12.97 -2.81 17.76
CA VAL A 462 12.62 -1.83 18.80
C VAL A 462 13.18 -0.45 18.45
N ILE A 463 12.68 0.57 19.14
CA ILE A 463 13.32 1.90 19.16
C ILE A 463 14.05 2.05 20.50
N ASP A 464 15.37 2.18 20.46
CA ASP A 464 16.19 2.48 21.64
C ASP A 464 16.09 3.99 21.93
N ILE A 465 15.35 4.32 22.99
CA ILE A 465 15.08 5.71 23.37
C ILE A 465 16.36 6.42 23.81
N ASN A 466 17.27 5.71 24.47
CA ASN A 466 18.50 6.28 24.98
C ASN A 466 19.49 6.57 23.86
N LYS A 467 19.58 5.68 22.87
CA LYS A 467 20.42 5.89 21.68
C LYS A 467 19.76 6.75 20.61
N ASN A 468 18.46 7.03 20.75
CA ASN A 468 17.65 7.74 19.75
C ASN A 468 17.75 7.05 18.37
N ASP A 469 17.70 5.71 18.35
CA ASP A 469 17.91 4.90 17.14
C ASP A 469 16.96 3.70 17.04
N PHE A 470 16.73 3.21 15.83
CA PHE A 470 16.06 1.93 15.58
C PHE A 470 17.06 0.79 15.74
N ALA A 471 16.69 -0.27 16.46
CA ALA A 471 17.58 -1.38 16.76
C ALA A 471 16.89 -2.74 16.62
N THR A 472 17.66 -3.71 16.12
CA THR A 472 17.29 -5.14 16.13
C THR A 472 18.12 -5.84 17.20
N LEU A 473 17.44 -6.54 18.12
CA LEU A 473 18.07 -7.21 19.26
C LEU A 473 17.70 -8.70 19.27
N PRO A 474 18.57 -9.59 19.78
CA PRO A 474 18.16 -10.96 20.11
C PRO A 474 17.00 -10.94 21.12
N ALA A 475 15.93 -11.69 20.85
CA ALA A 475 14.70 -11.67 21.66
C ALA A 475 14.97 -12.01 23.13
N GLU A 476 15.87 -12.95 23.40
CA GLU A 476 16.35 -13.35 24.73
C GLU A 476 16.85 -12.18 25.61
N THR A 477 17.29 -11.08 24.98
CA THR A 477 17.77 -9.88 25.70
C THR A 477 16.67 -9.24 26.54
N LEU A 478 15.43 -9.27 26.02
CA LEU A 478 14.25 -8.62 26.59
C LEU A 478 13.22 -9.63 27.11
N LEU A 479 13.32 -10.89 26.71
CA LEU A 479 12.37 -11.95 27.07
C LEU A 479 12.64 -12.48 28.48
N LYS A 480 12.41 -11.63 29.48
CA LYS A 480 12.72 -11.89 30.89
C LYS A 480 11.46 -11.90 31.75
N PRO A 481 11.48 -12.51 32.97
CA PRO A 481 10.35 -12.48 33.90
C PRO A 481 9.87 -11.07 34.27
N SER A 482 10.73 -10.06 34.16
CA SER A 482 10.40 -8.65 34.36
C SER A 482 9.48 -8.08 33.27
N TYR A 483 9.42 -8.71 32.09
CA TYR A 483 8.54 -8.28 31.02
C TYR A 483 7.08 -8.63 31.36
N ARG A 484 6.27 -7.61 31.58
CA ARG A 484 4.91 -7.74 32.12
C ARG A 484 3.97 -8.56 31.23
N GLU A 485 4.14 -8.47 29.92
CA GLU A 485 3.32 -9.16 28.92
C GLU A 485 3.90 -10.51 28.47
N LEU A 486 4.98 -11.00 29.10
CA LEU A 486 5.70 -12.22 28.72
C LEU A 486 4.79 -13.42 28.45
N ARG A 487 3.80 -13.65 29.33
CA ARG A 487 2.85 -14.78 29.18
C ARG A 487 2.01 -14.75 27.91
N PHE A 488 1.88 -13.59 27.26
CA PHE A 488 1.09 -13.43 26.04
C PHE A 488 1.89 -13.75 24.79
N VAL A 489 3.22 -13.56 24.83
CA VAL A 489 4.10 -13.73 23.68
C VAL A 489 4.90 -15.04 23.73
N ALA A 490 5.20 -15.55 24.93
CA ALA A 490 6.10 -16.69 25.10
C ALA A 490 5.50 -17.88 25.85
N SER A 491 6.21 -19.00 25.73
CA SER A 491 6.08 -20.20 26.54
C SER A 491 7.42 -20.56 27.16
N GLU A 492 7.40 -21.22 28.31
CA GLU A 492 8.57 -21.79 28.96
C GLU A 492 9.05 -23.03 28.21
N ASP A 493 10.35 -23.12 28.05
CA ASP A 493 11.04 -24.26 27.51
C ASP A 493 11.43 -25.24 28.62
N LYS A 494 11.00 -26.50 28.50
CA LYS A 494 11.39 -27.60 29.41
C LYS A 494 12.25 -28.65 28.70
N GLY A 495 12.86 -28.31 27.56
CA GLY A 495 13.68 -29.22 26.75
C GLY A 495 12.84 -30.15 25.86
N ASP A 496 12.04 -31.04 26.45
CA ASP A 496 11.24 -32.00 25.66
C ASP A 496 9.89 -31.44 25.20
N TYR A 497 9.35 -30.47 25.95
CA TYR A 497 8.07 -29.84 25.66
C TYR A 497 8.10 -28.35 25.99
N LEU A 498 7.11 -27.61 25.47
CA LEU A 498 6.87 -26.20 25.79
C LEU A 498 5.65 -26.09 26.69
N GLN A 499 5.71 -25.22 27.69
CA GLN A 499 4.65 -25.02 28.66
C GLN A 499 4.24 -23.55 28.72
N LYS A 500 2.94 -23.30 28.82
CA LYS A 500 2.45 -21.92 29.01
C LYS A 500 2.82 -21.37 30.38
N ILE A 501 3.09 -20.07 30.38
CA ILE A 501 3.36 -19.30 31.60
C ILE A 501 2.03 -19.03 32.32
N VAL A 502 1.80 -19.69 33.46
CA VAL A 502 0.58 -19.53 34.26
C VAL A 502 0.75 -18.47 35.35
N ALA A 503 1.94 -18.38 35.96
CA ALA A 503 2.27 -17.38 36.97
C ALA A 503 3.70 -16.87 36.76
N LEU A 504 3.87 -15.55 36.84
CA LEU A 504 5.18 -14.89 36.90
C LEU A 504 5.61 -14.94 38.38
N GLY A 505 6.26 -16.02 38.79
CA GLY A 505 6.56 -16.22 40.22
C GLY A 505 7.48 -17.41 40.44
N GLY A 506 8.79 -17.18 40.32
CA GLY A 506 9.84 -18.12 40.65
C GLY A 506 11.19 -17.47 40.45
N ASP A 507 12.08 -17.61 41.44
CA ASP A 507 13.47 -17.16 41.42
C ASP A 507 14.32 -18.15 40.59
N GLN A 508 13.97 -18.30 39.31
CA GLN A 508 14.67 -19.23 38.40
C GLN A 508 15.23 -18.46 37.21
N ASP A 509 16.47 -17.98 37.38
CA ASP A 509 17.30 -17.35 36.35
C ASP A 509 17.66 -18.29 35.17
N GLU A 510 17.22 -19.55 35.19
CA GLU A 510 17.52 -20.60 34.18
C GLU A 510 16.35 -20.93 33.23
N LEU A 511 15.25 -20.16 33.25
CA LEU A 511 14.12 -20.43 32.34
C LEU A 511 14.40 -19.89 30.93
N GLU A 512 14.54 -20.81 29.97
CA GLU A 512 14.54 -20.47 28.55
C GLU A 512 13.10 -20.23 28.06
N TYR A 513 12.89 -19.15 27.31
CA TYR A 513 11.59 -18.75 26.79
C TYR A 513 11.57 -18.78 25.26
N VAL A 514 10.46 -19.26 24.70
CA VAL A 514 10.26 -19.40 23.25
C VAL A 514 9.05 -18.57 22.86
N LEU A 515 9.18 -17.76 21.81
CA LEU A 515 8.06 -16.96 21.28
C LEU A 515 7.07 -17.88 20.57
N THR A 516 5.95 -18.16 21.24
CA THR A 516 4.89 -19.05 20.73
C THR A 516 3.57 -18.34 20.50
N PHE A 517 3.24 -17.30 21.26
CA PHE A 517 1.94 -16.62 21.27
C PHE A 517 0.75 -17.54 21.63
N ASP A 518 0.98 -18.69 22.26
CA ASP A 518 -0.06 -19.69 22.56
C ASP A 518 -1.21 -19.16 23.43
N THR A 519 -0.92 -18.23 24.33
CA THR A 519 -1.95 -17.60 25.17
C THR A 519 -2.89 -16.74 24.33
N ILE A 520 -2.35 -16.04 23.33
CA ILE A 520 -3.12 -15.14 22.44
C ILE A 520 -3.92 -15.93 21.41
N THR A 521 -3.34 -17.00 20.83
CA THR A 521 -4.06 -17.85 19.86
C THR A 521 -5.24 -18.59 20.47
N GLN A 522 -5.22 -18.82 21.79
CA GLN A 522 -6.29 -19.47 22.52
C GLN A 522 -7.32 -18.50 23.09
N ASP A 523 -7.03 -17.19 23.08
CA ASP A 523 -7.98 -16.19 23.53
C ASP A 523 -9.04 -15.92 22.45
N ARG A 524 -10.27 -16.35 22.75
CA ARG A 524 -11.43 -16.16 21.88
C ARG A 524 -11.71 -14.69 21.55
N LYS A 525 -11.38 -13.74 22.44
CA LYS A 525 -11.60 -12.31 22.18
C LYS A 525 -10.65 -11.81 21.10
N PHE A 526 -9.37 -12.16 21.18
CA PHE A 526 -8.38 -11.77 20.18
C PHE A 526 -8.73 -12.35 18.80
N ILE A 527 -8.99 -13.67 18.73
CA ILE A 527 -9.35 -14.33 17.47
C ILE A 527 -10.64 -13.76 16.88
N LYS A 528 -11.66 -13.49 17.72
CA LYS A 528 -12.90 -12.86 17.27
C LYS A 528 -12.66 -11.43 16.76
N LEU A 529 -11.83 -10.64 17.42
CA LEU A 529 -11.48 -9.28 17.00
C LEU A 529 -10.83 -9.29 15.61
N MET A 530 -9.78 -10.09 15.43
CA MET A 530 -9.04 -10.15 14.16
C MET A 530 -9.89 -10.68 13.02
N ARG A 531 -10.63 -11.77 13.23
CA ARG A 531 -11.53 -12.32 12.20
C ARG A 531 -12.64 -11.35 11.84
N THR A 532 -13.24 -10.68 12.83
CA THR A 532 -14.28 -9.68 12.56
C THR A 532 -13.72 -8.51 11.77
N ALA A 533 -12.54 -8.00 12.14
CA ALA A 533 -11.92 -6.89 11.44
C ALA A 533 -11.64 -7.24 9.97
N LEU A 534 -10.99 -8.37 9.72
CA LEU A 534 -10.64 -8.82 8.37
C LEU A 534 -11.87 -9.10 7.48
N MET A 535 -12.87 -9.82 8.01
CA MET A 535 -14.12 -10.10 7.31
C MET A 535 -14.88 -8.81 6.95
N ARG A 536 -14.94 -7.84 7.86
CA ARG A 536 -15.57 -6.55 7.61
C ARG A 536 -14.88 -5.78 6.49
N LEU A 537 -13.55 -5.72 6.55
CA LEU A 537 -12.77 -5.03 5.54
C LEU A 537 -12.95 -5.68 4.17
N GLU A 538 -12.89 -7.00 4.06
CA GLU A 538 -13.13 -7.71 2.79
C GLU A 538 -14.54 -7.43 2.25
N LYS A 539 -15.58 -7.49 3.10
CA LYS A 539 -16.96 -7.19 2.70
C LYS A 539 -17.10 -5.76 2.16
N ILE A 540 -16.45 -4.80 2.79
CA ILE A 540 -16.51 -3.38 2.43
C ILE A 540 -15.70 -3.07 1.18
N TYR A 541 -14.50 -3.65 1.05
CA TYR A 541 -13.66 -3.48 -0.13
C TYR A 541 -14.20 -4.26 -1.34
N GLY A 542 -15.03 -5.27 -1.11
CA GLY A 542 -15.58 -6.16 -2.14
C GLY A 542 -14.55 -7.16 -2.71
N ILE A 543 -13.35 -7.19 -2.12
CA ILE A 543 -12.24 -8.04 -2.49
C ILE A 543 -11.42 -8.38 -1.23
N PRO A 544 -10.64 -9.47 -1.24
CA PRO A 544 -9.74 -9.79 -0.14
C PRO A 544 -8.78 -8.64 0.14
N VAL A 545 -8.40 -8.46 1.40
CA VAL A 545 -7.50 -7.41 1.86
C VAL A 545 -6.36 -7.96 2.70
N ASP A 546 -5.25 -7.24 2.73
CA ASP A 546 -4.26 -7.39 3.78
C ASP A 546 -4.07 -6.10 4.57
N ILE A 547 -3.82 -6.26 5.86
CA ILE A 547 -3.61 -5.19 6.82
C ILE A 547 -2.28 -5.35 7.54
N GLU A 548 -1.62 -4.24 7.80
CA GLU A 548 -0.56 -4.17 8.81
C GLU A 548 -1.17 -3.58 10.08
N PHE A 549 -0.83 -4.17 11.22
CA PHE A 549 -1.42 -3.78 12.49
C PHE A 549 -0.47 -3.94 13.67
N THR A 550 -0.81 -3.25 14.76
CA THR A 550 -0.26 -3.49 16.10
C THR A 550 -1.37 -3.76 17.09
N VAL A 551 -1.11 -4.56 18.11
CA VAL A 551 -2.04 -4.80 19.21
C VAL A 551 -1.41 -4.47 20.55
N GLU A 552 -2.08 -3.57 21.27
CA GLU A 552 -1.82 -3.34 22.69
C GLU A 552 -2.63 -4.36 23.51
N VAL A 553 -1.95 -5.10 24.39
CA VAL A 553 -2.59 -6.05 25.31
C VAL A 553 -2.81 -5.38 26.66
N LYS A 554 -4.06 -5.03 26.96
CA LYS A 554 -4.44 -4.47 28.25
C LYS A 554 -4.74 -5.61 29.21
N ALA A 555 -3.83 -5.85 30.15
CA ALA A 555 -4.00 -6.84 31.21
C ALA A 555 -5.12 -6.44 32.20
N LYS A 556 -6.38 -6.61 31.80
CA LYS A 556 -7.57 -6.51 32.65
C LYS A 556 -7.91 -7.88 33.26
N TYR A 557 -8.53 -7.87 34.43
CA TYR A 557 -9.05 -9.06 35.10
C TYR A 557 -10.56 -9.22 34.84
N PRO A 558 -11.11 -10.43 34.61
CA PRO A 558 -10.45 -11.73 34.56
C PRO A 558 -9.83 -12.09 33.20
N HIS A 559 -10.08 -11.31 32.15
CA HIS A 559 -9.57 -11.54 30.81
C HIS A 559 -8.94 -10.26 30.24
N PRO A 560 -7.84 -10.39 29.46
CA PRO A 560 -7.24 -9.24 28.79
C PRO A 560 -8.24 -8.59 27.81
N ASP A 561 -7.91 -7.37 27.47
CA ASP A 561 -8.59 -6.53 26.49
C ASP A 561 -7.57 -6.10 25.44
N TYR A 562 -8.03 -5.88 24.21
CA TYR A 562 -7.14 -5.69 23.06
C TYR A 562 -7.47 -4.37 22.36
N LYS A 563 -6.44 -3.59 22.03
CA LYS A 563 -6.59 -2.43 21.13
C LYS A 563 -5.82 -2.71 19.85
N LEU A 564 -6.56 -2.92 18.78
CA LEU A 564 -6.05 -3.11 17.42
C LEU A 564 -5.82 -1.73 16.79
N SER A 565 -4.59 -1.44 16.41
CA SER A 565 -4.25 -0.24 15.63
C SER A 565 -4.02 -0.63 14.18
N ILE A 566 -4.77 -0.01 13.26
CA ILE A 566 -4.57 -0.21 11.83
C ILE A 566 -3.45 0.70 11.35
N LEU A 567 -2.39 0.12 10.79
CA LEU A 567 -1.24 0.87 10.26
C LEU A 567 -1.28 0.98 8.74
N GLN A 568 -1.83 -0.03 8.08
CA GLN A 568 -2.03 -0.07 6.64
C GLN A 568 -3.18 -1.02 6.33
N CYS A 569 -3.91 -0.74 5.25
CA CYS A 569 -4.84 -1.67 4.64
C CYS A 569 -4.76 -1.49 3.14
N ARG A 570 -4.70 -2.60 2.41
CA ARG A 570 -4.73 -2.58 0.95
C ARG A 570 -5.56 -3.76 0.45
N PRO A 571 -6.14 -3.63 -0.75
CA PRO A 571 -6.48 -4.77 -1.58
C PRO A 571 -5.39 -5.83 -1.51
N LEU A 572 -5.75 -7.05 -1.12
CA LEU A 572 -4.85 -8.17 -1.23
C LEU A 572 -4.60 -8.32 -2.71
N SER A 573 -3.44 -7.83 -3.13
CA SER A 573 -2.85 -8.29 -4.35
C SER A 573 -2.56 -9.76 -4.07
N MET A 574 -3.52 -10.62 -4.40
CA MET A 574 -3.17 -11.91 -4.95
C MET A 574 -1.97 -11.61 -5.84
N ARG A 575 -0.81 -12.27 -5.62
CA ARG A 575 0.38 -12.10 -6.47
C ARG A 575 -0.12 -11.85 -7.90
N ALA A 576 0.45 -10.95 -8.70
CA ALA A 576 -0.11 -10.66 -10.03
C ALA A 576 -0.40 -11.95 -10.86
N ASP A 577 0.25 -13.04 -10.46
CA ASP A 577 0.24 -14.42 -10.93
C ASP A 577 -0.89 -15.31 -10.32
N GLY A 578 -1.49 -14.93 -9.19
CA GLY A 578 -2.42 -15.71 -8.38
C GLY A 578 -3.81 -15.12 -8.21
N GLY A 579 -4.26 -14.23 -9.11
CA GLY A 579 -5.70 -13.93 -9.29
C GLY A 579 -6.50 -15.22 -9.50
N LYS A 580 -7.84 -15.17 -9.58
CA LYS A 580 -8.63 -16.35 -9.96
C LYS A 580 -8.01 -16.97 -11.21
N VAL A 581 -7.43 -18.15 -11.05
CA VAL A 581 -6.71 -18.81 -12.14
C VAL A 581 -7.76 -19.63 -12.86
N ASP A 582 -8.28 -19.08 -13.95
CA ASP A 582 -9.18 -19.85 -14.80
C ASP A 582 -8.36 -20.97 -15.45
N LEU A 583 -8.56 -22.19 -14.96
CA LEU A 583 -7.93 -23.36 -15.53
C LEU A 583 -8.49 -23.59 -16.94
N PRO A 584 -7.63 -23.81 -17.95
CA PRO A 584 -8.08 -24.13 -19.29
C PRO A 584 -8.87 -25.44 -19.28
N THR A 585 -10.10 -25.42 -19.79
CA THR A 585 -10.98 -26.61 -19.83
C THR A 585 -10.66 -27.56 -20.97
N ASP A 586 -10.00 -27.07 -22.03
CA ASP A 586 -9.77 -27.80 -23.28
C ASP A 586 -8.26 -28.00 -23.56
N VAL A 587 -7.47 -28.38 -22.54
CA VAL A 587 -6.09 -28.79 -22.77
C VAL A 587 -6.09 -30.21 -23.34
N PRO A 588 -5.49 -30.46 -24.52
CA PRO A 588 -5.34 -31.81 -25.03
C PRO A 588 -4.60 -32.69 -24.03
N PRO A 589 -5.03 -33.93 -23.76
CA PRO A 589 -4.37 -34.81 -22.79
C PRO A 589 -2.86 -34.99 -23.03
N GLU A 590 -2.43 -34.94 -24.30
CA GLU A 590 -1.02 -35.02 -24.72
C GLU A 590 -0.19 -33.77 -24.40
N ASP A 591 -0.83 -32.67 -24.02
CA ASP A 591 -0.18 -31.42 -23.63
C ASP A 591 -0.11 -31.24 -22.11
N ILE A 592 -0.79 -32.09 -21.34
CA ILE A 592 -0.79 -32.07 -19.88
C ILE A 592 0.50 -32.71 -19.37
N VAL A 593 1.28 -31.94 -18.60
CA VAL A 593 2.48 -32.39 -17.90
C VAL A 593 2.13 -32.96 -16.54
N LEU A 594 1.28 -32.27 -15.77
CA LEU A 594 0.76 -32.77 -14.51
C LEU A 594 -0.62 -32.19 -14.21
N HIS A 595 -1.40 -32.93 -13.43
CA HIS A 595 -2.69 -32.51 -12.90
C HIS A 595 -2.76 -32.95 -11.44
N SER A 596 -3.09 -32.03 -10.54
CA SER A 596 -3.12 -32.29 -9.10
C SER A 596 -4.34 -31.68 -8.42
N PHE A 597 -4.76 -32.32 -7.33
CA PHE A 597 -5.90 -31.91 -6.52
C PHE A 597 -5.54 -31.82 -5.03
N HIS A 598 -6.35 -31.07 -4.30
CA HIS A 598 -6.33 -30.90 -2.84
C HIS A 598 -5.12 -30.11 -2.29
N LEU A 599 -5.37 -29.16 -1.36
CA LEU A 599 -4.34 -28.31 -0.74
C LEU A 599 -3.54 -27.48 -1.76
N ILE A 600 -4.17 -27.14 -2.88
CA ILE A 600 -3.56 -26.40 -3.97
C ILE A 600 -3.50 -24.91 -3.60
N PRO A 601 -2.34 -24.25 -3.62
CA PRO A 601 -2.27 -22.80 -3.39
C PRO A 601 -2.87 -22.03 -4.58
N ASN A 602 -3.18 -20.73 -4.41
CA ASN A 602 -3.49 -19.87 -5.56
C ASN A 602 -2.20 -19.34 -6.18
N GLY A 603 -2.01 -19.52 -7.48
CA GLY A 603 -0.83 -19.00 -8.17
C GLY A 603 -0.63 -19.52 -9.59
N ARG A 604 0.39 -19.01 -10.26
CA ARG A 604 0.93 -19.60 -11.49
C ARG A 604 2.44 -19.49 -11.53
N VAL A 605 3.06 -20.36 -12.30
CA VAL A 605 4.46 -20.29 -12.70
C VAL A 605 4.47 -20.45 -14.22
N GLU A 606 4.80 -19.38 -14.93
CA GLU A 606 4.82 -19.36 -16.40
C GLU A 606 6.27 -19.50 -16.89
N GLY A 607 6.44 -20.02 -18.12
CA GLY A 607 7.77 -20.07 -18.74
C GLY A 607 8.71 -21.11 -18.15
N ILE A 608 8.19 -22.18 -17.55
CA ILE A 608 9.02 -23.26 -16.99
C ILE A 608 9.76 -23.93 -18.14
N ARG A 609 11.08 -23.76 -18.14
CA ARG A 609 12.00 -24.37 -19.10
C ARG A 609 12.51 -25.71 -18.61
N TYR A 610 12.86 -25.81 -17.34
CA TYR A 610 13.45 -27.02 -16.77
C TYR A 610 12.50 -27.72 -15.79
N LEU A 611 12.32 -29.02 -16.01
CA LEU A 611 11.61 -29.93 -15.12
C LEU A 611 12.62 -30.89 -14.50
N VAL A 612 12.77 -30.83 -13.18
CA VAL A 612 13.71 -31.70 -12.44
C VAL A 612 12.91 -32.67 -11.59
N LEU A 613 12.97 -33.95 -11.93
CA LEU A 613 12.29 -35.02 -11.23
C LEU A 613 13.31 -35.91 -10.50
N VAL A 614 13.19 -36.03 -9.19
CA VAL A 614 13.74 -37.16 -8.44
C VAL A 614 12.71 -38.28 -8.53
N ASN A 615 12.98 -39.32 -9.32
CA ASN A 615 11.97 -40.33 -9.64
C ASN A 615 11.58 -41.13 -8.39
N PRO A 616 10.31 -41.04 -7.93
CA PRO A 616 9.88 -41.62 -6.66
C PRO A 616 9.90 -43.15 -6.67
N HIS A 617 9.66 -43.79 -7.82
CA HIS A 617 9.72 -45.25 -7.96
C HIS A 617 11.14 -45.76 -7.76
N THR A 618 12.10 -45.16 -8.46
CA THR A 618 13.51 -45.56 -8.34
C THR A 618 14.10 -45.19 -6.98
N TYR A 619 13.72 -44.04 -6.41
CA TYR A 619 14.19 -43.57 -5.11
C TYR A 619 13.88 -44.57 -3.98
N ARG A 620 12.69 -45.17 -4.00
CA ARG A 620 12.27 -46.19 -3.01
C ARG A 620 13.09 -47.47 -3.07
N THR A 621 13.55 -47.86 -4.26
CA THR A 621 14.37 -49.07 -4.43
C THR A 621 15.80 -48.92 -3.91
N ILE A 622 16.23 -47.70 -3.59
CA ILE A 622 17.57 -47.44 -3.06
C ILE A 622 17.66 -47.98 -1.63
N GLY A 623 18.37 -49.09 -1.43
CA GLY A 623 18.67 -49.62 -0.09
C GLY A 623 19.84 -48.91 0.60
N GLU A 624 20.67 -48.22 -0.17
CA GLU A 624 21.91 -47.60 0.32
C GLU A 624 21.68 -46.15 0.77
N ARG A 625 21.76 -45.92 2.08
CA ARG A 625 21.53 -44.61 2.71
C ARG A 625 22.38 -43.47 2.12
N HIS A 626 23.63 -43.76 1.76
CA HIS A 626 24.56 -42.75 1.26
C HIS A 626 24.16 -42.23 -0.14
N VAL A 627 23.58 -43.08 -0.99
CA VAL A 627 23.09 -42.68 -2.32
C VAL A 627 21.97 -41.65 -2.17
N ARG A 628 21.00 -41.88 -1.27
CA ARG A 628 19.90 -40.93 -1.03
C ARG A 628 20.37 -39.57 -0.49
N ILE A 629 21.39 -39.57 0.36
CA ILE A 629 22.01 -38.33 0.84
C ILE A 629 22.69 -37.59 -0.32
N GLU A 630 23.37 -38.32 -1.21
CA GLU A 630 24.02 -37.70 -2.37
C GLU A 630 23.00 -37.16 -3.37
N LEU A 631 21.84 -37.81 -3.56
CA LEU A 631 20.76 -37.25 -4.38
C LEU A 631 20.33 -35.85 -3.91
N GLY A 632 20.21 -35.62 -2.59
CA GLY A 632 19.94 -34.27 -2.07
C GLY A 632 21.03 -33.25 -2.40
N ARG A 633 22.30 -33.68 -2.48
CA ARG A 633 23.43 -32.83 -2.90
C ARG A 633 23.45 -32.58 -4.41
N VAL A 634 23.07 -33.55 -5.22
CA VAL A 634 22.89 -33.37 -6.67
C VAL A 634 21.79 -32.34 -6.93
N VAL A 635 20.64 -32.43 -6.24
CA VAL A 635 19.59 -31.41 -6.29
C VAL A 635 20.14 -30.03 -5.93
N SER A 636 20.95 -29.93 -4.87
CA SER A 636 21.59 -28.67 -4.47
C SER A 636 22.52 -28.09 -5.54
N ARG A 637 23.26 -28.96 -6.27
CA ARG A 637 24.11 -28.55 -7.40
C ARG A 637 23.27 -28.10 -8.60
N LEU A 638 22.17 -28.79 -8.91
CA LEU A 638 21.23 -28.39 -9.96
C LEU A 638 20.59 -27.03 -9.66
N ASN A 639 20.14 -26.82 -8.43
CA ASN A 639 19.59 -25.54 -7.99
C ASN A 639 20.55 -24.36 -8.24
N ARG A 640 21.87 -24.59 -8.12
CA ARG A 640 22.89 -23.56 -8.39
C ARG A 640 23.17 -23.36 -9.88
N ILE A 641 23.17 -24.43 -10.68
CA ILE A 641 23.41 -24.33 -12.13
C ILE A 641 22.24 -23.69 -12.87
N LEU A 642 21.01 -23.95 -12.40
CA LEU A 642 19.79 -23.40 -12.97
C LEU A 642 19.43 -22.01 -12.40
N GLU A 643 20.40 -21.30 -11.80
CA GLU A 643 20.19 -19.94 -11.33
C GLU A 643 19.88 -19.01 -12.51
N GLY A 644 18.81 -18.23 -12.40
CA GLY A 644 18.32 -17.34 -13.47
C GLY A 644 17.33 -18.00 -14.44
N GLU A 645 17.18 -19.32 -14.41
CA GLU A 645 16.20 -20.07 -15.21
C GLU A 645 14.90 -20.30 -14.42
N THR A 646 13.76 -20.43 -15.11
CA THR A 646 12.49 -20.84 -14.47
C THR A 646 12.38 -22.37 -14.48
N PHE A 647 12.47 -22.97 -13.30
CA PHE A 647 12.43 -24.43 -13.14
C PHE A 647 11.58 -24.89 -11.95
N VAL A 648 11.16 -26.16 -12.01
CA VAL A 648 10.37 -26.81 -10.97
C VAL A 648 11.06 -28.09 -10.51
N LEU A 649 11.12 -28.29 -9.20
CA LEU A 649 11.58 -29.52 -8.55
C LEU A 649 10.39 -30.42 -8.26
N MET A 650 10.53 -31.70 -8.53
CA MET A 650 9.52 -32.72 -8.30
C MET A 650 10.17 -33.94 -7.68
N GLY A 651 9.52 -34.59 -6.71
CA GLY A 651 10.09 -35.82 -6.17
C GLY A 651 9.32 -36.48 -5.03
N PRO A 652 9.85 -37.57 -4.46
CA PRO A 652 9.11 -38.43 -3.54
C PRO A 652 8.82 -37.76 -2.20
N GLY A 653 7.55 -37.87 -1.78
CA GLY A 653 7.08 -37.62 -0.43
C GLY A 653 7.56 -36.31 0.18
N ARG A 654 8.01 -36.35 1.44
CA ARG A 654 8.36 -35.18 2.24
C ARG A 654 9.80 -34.75 2.07
N TRP A 655 9.99 -33.63 1.40
CA TRP A 655 11.30 -32.98 1.30
C TRP A 655 11.66 -32.28 2.62
N GLY A 656 12.95 -32.18 2.91
CA GLY A 656 13.42 -31.58 4.17
C GLY A 656 13.15 -32.41 5.43
N SER A 657 12.77 -33.68 5.27
CA SER A 657 12.74 -34.64 6.37
C SER A 657 14.15 -35.14 6.73
N GLU A 658 14.41 -35.34 8.03
CA GLU A 658 15.58 -36.10 8.50
C GLU A 658 15.43 -37.61 8.20
N ASN A 659 14.19 -38.09 8.06
CA ASN A 659 13.91 -39.44 7.62
C ASN A 659 13.90 -39.49 6.08
N ILE A 660 15.02 -39.94 5.53
CA ILE A 660 15.25 -40.03 4.08
C ILE A 660 14.43 -41.12 3.38
N GLU A 661 13.74 -41.98 4.15
CA GLU A 661 12.74 -42.92 3.63
C GLU A 661 11.45 -42.20 3.20
N LEU A 662 11.14 -41.05 3.81
CA LEU A 662 9.93 -40.29 3.54
C LEU A 662 10.06 -39.36 2.34
N GLY A 663 11.29 -38.98 1.95
CA GLY A 663 11.56 -38.08 0.83
C GLY A 663 13.01 -37.62 0.78
N VAL A 664 13.28 -36.57 -0.01
CA VAL A 664 14.65 -36.11 -0.28
C VAL A 664 15.15 -35.20 0.84
N LYS A 665 16.33 -35.52 1.39
CA LYS A 665 16.97 -34.70 2.43
C LYS A 665 17.61 -33.45 1.82
N VAL A 666 16.93 -32.32 1.96
CA VAL A 666 17.40 -31.00 1.56
C VAL A 666 17.01 -29.95 2.60
N SER A 667 17.75 -28.86 2.68
CA SER A 667 17.28 -27.64 3.37
C SER A 667 16.84 -26.60 2.34
N TYR A 668 16.20 -25.52 2.78
CA TYR A 668 15.86 -24.39 1.91
C TYR A 668 17.05 -23.88 1.09
N SER A 669 18.23 -23.79 1.71
CA SER A 669 19.47 -23.37 1.03
C SER A 669 19.88 -24.26 -0.15
N ASN A 670 19.29 -25.45 -0.27
CA ASN A 670 19.56 -26.38 -1.38
C ASN A 670 18.59 -26.21 -2.55
N ILE A 671 17.50 -25.46 -2.40
CA ILE A 671 16.42 -25.39 -3.41
C ILE A 671 15.88 -23.97 -3.65
N TYR A 672 16.53 -22.93 -3.13
CA TYR A 672 15.99 -21.56 -3.10
C TYR A 672 15.79 -20.90 -4.48
N ASN A 673 16.35 -21.45 -5.57
CA ASN A 673 16.14 -20.93 -6.93
C ASN A 673 14.94 -21.56 -7.64
N THR A 674 14.35 -22.63 -7.10
CA THR A 674 13.19 -23.29 -7.73
C THR A 674 11.94 -22.41 -7.64
N SER A 675 11.10 -22.44 -8.68
CA SER A 675 9.84 -21.69 -8.69
C SER A 675 8.71 -22.43 -7.95
N ALA A 676 8.74 -23.76 -8.01
CA ALA A 676 7.84 -24.63 -7.27
C ALA A 676 8.55 -25.91 -6.83
N LEU A 677 8.03 -26.53 -5.76
CA LEU A 677 8.37 -27.85 -5.29
C LEU A 677 7.12 -28.72 -5.28
N ILE A 678 7.10 -29.74 -6.14
CA ILE A 678 6.00 -30.69 -6.28
C ILE A 678 6.35 -31.99 -5.54
N GLU A 679 5.62 -32.25 -4.46
CA GLU A 679 5.84 -33.40 -3.61
C GLU A 679 4.91 -34.55 -4.01
N ILE A 680 5.50 -35.62 -4.54
CA ILE A 680 4.78 -36.74 -5.14
C ILE A 680 4.52 -37.80 -4.08
N GLY A 681 3.26 -37.91 -3.67
CA GLY A 681 2.74 -38.97 -2.80
C GLY A 681 2.25 -40.17 -3.62
N ILE A 682 2.90 -41.32 -3.45
CA ILE A 682 2.45 -42.60 -4.02
C ILE A 682 2.02 -43.51 -2.86
N ALA A 683 0.75 -43.91 -2.78
CA ALA A 683 0.27 -44.77 -1.70
C ALA A 683 0.90 -46.16 -1.77
N THR A 684 1.07 -46.76 -0.60
CA THR A 684 1.54 -48.13 -0.37
C THR A 684 0.47 -48.89 0.42
N GLU A 685 0.70 -50.19 0.65
CA GLU A 685 -0.12 -51.00 1.59
C GLU A 685 -0.11 -50.44 3.03
N GLU A 686 0.85 -49.57 3.36
CA GLU A 686 1.04 -48.92 4.66
C GLU A 686 0.44 -47.49 4.74
N GLY A 687 -0.07 -46.94 3.62
CA GLY A 687 -0.74 -45.63 3.55
C GLY A 687 -0.15 -44.66 2.51
N THR A 688 -0.70 -43.44 2.43
CA THR A 688 -0.20 -42.37 1.57
C THR A 688 0.98 -41.66 2.26
N PRO A 689 2.11 -41.40 1.56
CA PRO A 689 3.27 -40.74 2.16
C PRO A 689 2.91 -39.37 2.75
N GLU A 690 3.48 -39.04 3.91
CA GLU A 690 3.42 -37.70 4.46
C GLU A 690 4.12 -36.71 3.51
N LEU A 691 3.53 -35.52 3.33
CA LEU A 691 4.10 -34.42 2.56
C LEU A 691 4.71 -33.37 3.51
N SER A 692 5.43 -32.38 2.98
CA SER A 692 5.96 -31.27 3.78
C SER A 692 4.89 -30.29 4.24
N TYR A 693 3.66 -30.44 3.76
CA TYR A 693 2.51 -29.68 4.24
C TYR A 693 2.36 -29.78 5.75
N GLY A 694 2.41 -28.63 6.42
CA GLY A 694 2.29 -28.57 7.87
C GLY A 694 3.55 -29.06 8.56
N THR A 695 4.71 -28.70 8.01
CA THR A 695 6.03 -28.98 8.56
C THR A 695 6.87 -27.70 8.57
N HIS A 696 8.00 -27.70 9.28
CA HIS A 696 8.88 -26.54 9.29
C HIS A 696 9.44 -26.18 7.91
N PHE A 697 9.74 -27.18 7.09
CA PHE A 697 10.26 -26.97 5.75
C PHE A 697 9.24 -26.23 4.88
N PHE A 698 7.94 -26.43 5.09
CA PHE A 698 6.90 -25.65 4.43
C PHE A 698 6.93 -24.17 4.79
N GLN A 699 7.25 -23.83 6.05
CA GLN A 699 7.44 -22.42 6.41
C GLN A 699 8.62 -21.81 5.64
N ASP A 700 9.73 -22.53 5.51
CA ASP A 700 10.87 -22.05 4.72
C ASP A 700 10.52 -21.86 3.24
N LEU A 701 9.74 -22.76 2.64
CA LEU A 701 9.26 -22.62 1.25
C LEU A 701 8.39 -21.38 1.08
N VAL A 702 7.46 -21.16 2.00
CA VAL A 702 6.55 -20.01 1.99
C VAL A 702 7.32 -18.69 2.13
N GLU A 703 8.26 -18.61 3.08
CA GLU A 703 9.12 -17.43 3.25
C GLU A 703 10.08 -17.24 2.06
N GLY A 704 10.56 -18.34 1.47
CA GLY A 704 11.34 -18.35 0.23
C GLY A 704 10.55 -17.97 -1.04
N GLY A 705 9.22 -17.95 -0.97
CA GLY A 705 8.35 -17.65 -2.10
C GLY A 705 8.16 -18.80 -3.10
N ILE A 706 8.59 -20.01 -2.75
CA ILE A 706 8.49 -21.23 -3.54
C ILE A 706 7.09 -21.82 -3.37
N TYR A 707 6.41 -22.14 -4.48
CA TYR A 707 5.13 -22.84 -4.40
C TYR A 707 5.33 -24.30 -3.97
N ALA A 708 4.84 -24.66 -2.79
CA ALA A 708 4.66 -26.06 -2.43
C ALA A 708 3.38 -26.58 -3.11
N LEU A 709 3.46 -27.73 -3.78
CA LEU A 709 2.32 -28.38 -4.45
C LEU A 709 2.35 -29.87 -4.12
N PRO A 710 1.27 -30.46 -3.58
CA PRO A 710 1.18 -31.91 -3.45
C PRO A 710 0.85 -32.52 -4.81
N LEU A 711 1.28 -33.74 -5.08
CA LEU A 711 0.80 -34.54 -6.19
C LEU A 711 0.49 -35.96 -5.71
N HIS A 712 -0.79 -36.26 -5.55
CA HIS A 712 -1.27 -37.54 -5.03
C HIS A 712 -1.65 -38.49 -6.17
N LEU A 713 -0.73 -39.35 -6.59
CA LEU A 713 -0.92 -40.23 -7.76
C LEU A 713 -1.85 -41.43 -7.54
N THR A 714 -2.55 -41.46 -6.41
CA THR A 714 -3.44 -42.54 -5.99
C THR A 714 -4.90 -42.21 -6.22
N GLU A 715 -5.19 -40.95 -6.46
CA GLU A 715 -6.50 -40.44 -6.83
C GLU A 715 -6.62 -40.58 -8.35
N ALA A 716 -7.75 -41.10 -8.84
CA ALA A 716 -7.96 -41.40 -10.26
C ALA A 716 -7.90 -40.16 -11.18
N GLU A 717 -7.85 -38.96 -10.60
CA GLU A 717 -7.88 -37.67 -11.29
C GLU A 717 -6.49 -37.05 -11.41
N SER A 718 -5.55 -37.32 -10.48
CA SER A 718 -4.20 -36.76 -10.54
C SER A 718 -3.30 -37.51 -11.55
N CYS A 719 -2.48 -36.79 -12.31
CA CYS A 719 -1.58 -37.40 -13.29
C CYS A 719 -0.22 -36.69 -13.41
N LEU A 720 0.75 -37.41 -13.98
CA LEU A 720 2.08 -36.92 -14.35
C LEU A 720 2.49 -37.57 -15.67
N ALA A 721 2.98 -36.79 -16.62
CA ALA A 721 3.48 -37.26 -17.91
C ALA A 721 4.86 -37.92 -17.76
N TRP A 722 4.86 -39.17 -17.28
CA TRP A 722 6.08 -39.95 -17.01
C TRP A 722 7.01 -40.10 -18.22
N ASP A 723 6.44 -40.17 -19.43
CA ASP A 723 7.19 -40.34 -20.68
C ASP A 723 8.14 -39.17 -20.97
N LEU A 724 7.89 -37.98 -20.40
CA LEU A 724 8.79 -36.83 -20.49
C LEU A 724 10.14 -37.10 -19.79
N PHE A 725 10.12 -37.88 -18.71
CA PHE A 725 11.28 -38.18 -17.87
C PHE A 725 12.00 -39.46 -18.30
N SER A 726 12.09 -39.70 -19.61
CA SER A 726 12.84 -40.81 -20.18
C SER A 726 14.35 -40.58 -20.08
N ALA A 727 15.15 -41.65 -20.24
CA ALA A 727 16.61 -41.54 -20.24
C ALA A 727 17.14 -40.71 -21.43
N GLU A 728 16.43 -40.71 -22.56
CA GLU A 728 16.80 -39.95 -23.77
C GLU A 728 16.67 -38.43 -23.58
N ASN A 729 15.70 -38.02 -22.74
CA ASN A 729 15.44 -36.62 -22.43
C ASN A 729 16.25 -36.10 -21.23
N ASN A 730 17.03 -36.96 -20.55
CA ASN A 730 17.71 -36.59 -19.31
C ASN A 730 19.02 -35.83 -19.56
N LEU A 731 19.03 -34.54 -19.26
CA LEU A 731 20.17 -33.64 -19.39
C LEU A 731 21.11 -33.61 -18.17
N LEU A 732 20.88 -34.46 -17.16
CA LEU A 732 21.72 -34.46 -15.95
C LEU A 732 23.21 -34.61 -16.29
N ALA A 733 23.56 -35.54 -17.17
CA ALA A 733 24.96 -35.79 -17.54
C ALA A 733 25.59 -34.63 -18.33
N ASN A 734 24.77 -33.80 -18.99
CA ASN A 734 25.22 -32.61 -19.70
C ASN A 734 25.47 -31.44 -18.75
N LEU A 735 24.56 -31.21 -17.80
CA LEU A 735 24.64 -30.11 -16.83
C LEU A 735 25.63 -30.41 -15.69
N LEU A 736 25.65 -31.66 -15.22
CA LEU A 736 26.51 -32.14 -14.14
C LEU A 736 27.21 -33.45 -14.55
N PRO A 737 28.28 -33.39 -15.38
CA PRO A 737 28.97 -34.60 -15.86
C PRO A 737 29.52 -35.48 -14.74
N ALA A 738 29.92 -34.89 -13.61
CA ALA A 738 30.40 -35.62 -12.43
C ALA A 738 29.30 -36.43 -11.73
N ASP A 739 28.02 -36.10 -11.95
CA ASP A 739 26.86 -36.71 -11.32
C ASP A 739 26.06 -37.62 -12.28
N ALA A 740 26.62 -37.92 -13.47
CA ALA A 740 25.94 -38.68 -14.51
C ALA A 740 25.42 -40.05 -14.03
N GLU A 741 26.11 -40.68 -13.07
CA GLU A 741 25.70 -41.97 -12.48
C GLU A 741 24.35 -41.93 -11.74
N TYR A 742 23.92 -40.74 -11.30
CA TYR A 742 22.65 -40.50 -10.64
C TYR A 742 21.50 -40.27 -11.63
N GLY A 743 21.76 -40.27 -12.95
CA GLY A 743 20.74 -40.06 -13.99
C GLY A 743 19.62 -41.10 -14.01
N ARG A 744 19.84 -42.26 -13.37
CA ARG A 744 18.79 -43.27 -13.15
C ARG A 744 17.77 -42.87 -12.06
N TYR A 745 18.13 -41.92 -11.19
CA TYR A 745 17.31 -41.45 -10.07
C TYR A 745 16.81 -40.03 -10.26
N ILE A 746 17.57 -39.18 -10.97
CA ILE A 746 17.22 -37.78 -11.22
C ILE A 746 17.15 -37.55 -12.72
N GLN A 747 16.02 -37.04 -13.19
CA GLN A 747 15.81 -36.62 -14.57
C GLN A 747 15.71 -35.11 -14.64
N VAL A 748 16.51 -34.50 -15.51
CA VAL A 748 16.45 -33.07 -15.82
C VAL A 748 16.02 -32.93 -17.28
N VAL A 749 14.85 -32.35 -17.50
CA VAL A 749 14.27 -32.19 -18.84
C VAL A 749 14.29 -30.71 -19.20
N ASP A 750 14.92 -30.36 -20.33
CA ASP A 750 14.73 -29.06 -20.99
C ASP A 750 13.52 -29.16 -21.92
N VAL A 751 12.44 -28.49 -21.55
CA VAL A 751 11.18 -28.47 -22.29
C VAL A 751 11.40 -28.01 -23.74
N THR A 752 12.28 -27.04 -23.95
CA THR A 752 12.53 -26.47 -25.29
C THR A 752 13.28 -27.45 -26.20
N ALA A 753 14.04 -28.39 -25.63
CA ALA A 753 14.70 -29.44 -26.39
C ALA A 753 13.73 -30.57 -26.78
N VAL A 754 12.81 -30.94 -25.87
CA VAL A 754 11.79 -31.98 -26.12
C VAL A 754 10.70 -31.48 -27.07
N ARG A 755 10.29 -30.22 -26.92
CA ARG A 755 9.30 -29.55 -27.78
C ARG A 755 9.80 -28.15 -28.15
N PRO A 756 10.51 -28.01 -29.30
CA PRO A 756 11.02 -26.73 -29.77
C PRO A 756 9.94 -25.64 -29.84
N GLY A 757 10.23 -24.49 -29.24
CA GLY A 757 9.32 -23.34 -29.19
C GLY A 757 8.21 -23.45 -28.14
N CYS A 758 8.23 -24.46 -27.28
CA CYS A 758 7.31 -24.60 -26.15
C CYS A 758 8.00 -24.35 -24.81
N VAL A 759 7.20 -23.94 -23.82
CA VAL A 759 7.52 -23.87 -22.39
C VAL A 759 6.37 -24.53 -21.61
N VAL A 760 6.55 -24.79 -20.31
CA VAL A 760 5.46 -25.28 -19.45
C VAL A 760 4.93 -24.14 -18.59
N ASN A 761 3.60 -24.05 -18.48
CA ASN A 761 2.94 -23.19 -17.51
C ASN A 761 2.27 -24.06 -16.46
N LEU A 762 2.51 -23.78 -15.17
CA LEU A 762 1.83 -24.36 -14.03
C LEU A 762 0.78 -23.35 -13.53
N LEU A 763 -0.48 -23.73 -13.57
CA LEU A 763 -1.62 -22.97 -13.08
C LEU A 763 -2.19 -23.65 -11.84
N MET A 764 -2.46 -22.90 -10.78
CA MET A 764 -2.94 -23.42 -9.49
C MET A 764 -4.17 -22.62 -9.04
N ASP A 765 -5.33 -23.28 -9.08
CA ASP A 765 -6.61 -22.78 -8.58
C ASP A 765 -6.95 -23.45 -7.25
N GLY A 766 -6.62 -22.77 -6.17
CA GLY A 766 -6.96 -23.25 -4.85
C GLY A 766 -8.42 -23.03 -4.42
N GLU A 767 -9.26 -22.33 -5.18
CA GLU A 767 -10.71 -22.28 -4.91
C GLU A 767 -11.35 -23.64 -5.22
N ASN A 768 -11.01 -24.20 -6.38
CA ASN A 768 -11.43 -25.55 -6.79
C ASN A 768 -10.49 -26.66 -6.29
N ASP A 769 -9.40 -26.28 -5.59
CA ASP A 769 -8.35 -27.20 -5.12
C ASP A 769 -7.78 -28.03 -6.30
N GLU A 770 -7.48 -27.37 -7.42
CA GLU A 770 -7.03 -27.98 -8.68
C GLU A 770 -5.82 -27.24 -9.29
N ALA A 771 -4.81 -27.97 -9.75
CA ALA A 771 -3.65 -27.43 -10.45
C ALA A 771 -3.31 -28.22 -11.70
N ILE A 772 -2.99 -27.52 -12.79
CA ILE A 772 -2.58 -28.13 -14.07
C ILE A 772 -1.27 -27.51 -14.55
N ALA A 773 -0.31 -28.34 -14.94
CA ALA A 773 0.82 -27.91 -15.74
C ALA A 773 0.69 -28.44 -17.16
N TYR A 774 0.89 -27.60 -18.16
CA TYR A 774 0.72 -27.97 -19.56
C TYR A 774 1.72 -27.23 -20.47
N PHE A 775 1.97 -27.80 -21.64
CA PHE A 775 2.80 -27.18 -22.67
C PHE A 775 2.08 -26.00 -23.32
N THR A 776 2.79 -24.88 -23.44
CA THR A 776 2.35 -23.71 -24.20
C THR A 776 3.45 -23.25 -25.16
N ARG A 777 3.11 -22.48 -26.19
CA ARG A 777 4.12 -21.87 -27.06
C ARG A 777 4.79 -20.70 -26.35
N ALA A 778 6.11 -20.61 -26.46
CA ALA A 778 6.86 -19.46 -26.00
C ALA A 778 6.38 -18.21 -26.75
N THR A 779 5.87 -17.20 -26.05
CA THR A 779 5.54 -15.90 -26.64
C THR A 779 6.84 -15.18 -27.03
N SER A 780 6.82 -14.45 -28.14
CA SER A 780 8.01 -13.83 -28.77
C SER A 780 8.73 -12.77 -27.94
N GLU A 781 8.32 -12.51 -26.70
CA GLU A 781 9.03 -11.59 -25.80
C GLU A 781 10.31 -12.19 -25.19
N TRP A 782 10.53 -13.52 -25.33
CA TRP A 782 11.70 -14.22 -24.76
C TRP A 782 12.62 -14.88 -25.79
N ALA A 783 12.42 -14.62 -27.10
CA ALA A 783 13.15 -15.30 -28.17
C ALA A 783 14.37 -14.54 -28.69
N ASP A 784 14.54 -13.25 -28.36
CA ASP A 784 15.64 -12.43 -28.88
C ASP A 784 16.65 -12.09 -27.78
N ASP A 785 17.54 -13.03 -27.45
CA ASP A 785 18.85 -12.66 -26.88
C ASP A 785 20.04 -13.41 -27.51
N ASP A 786 19.81 -14.16 -28.59
CA ASP A 786 20.89 -14.78 -29.36
C ASP A 786 20.63 -14.63 -30.86
N THR A 787 20.91 -13.43 -31.41
CA THR A 787 21.54 -13.22 -32.73
C THR A 787 21.49 -11.73 -33.12
N VAL A 788 22.43 -10.92 -32.61
CA VAL A 788 22.76 -9.64 -33.27
C VAL A 788 23.59 -9.95 -34.52
N SER A 789 22.90 -10.20 -35.64
CA SER A 789 23.50 -10.05 -36.96
C SER A 789 23.53 -8.57 -37.34
N LEU A 790 24.74 -8.05 -37.49
CA LEU A 790 25.03 -6.79 -38.17
C LEU A 790 24.32 -6.74 -39.54
N GLY A 791 23.37 -5.82 -39.69
CA GLY A 791 22.69 -5.58 -40.95
C GLY A 791 22.16 -4.16 -41.03
N ASN A 792 22.86 -3.34 -41.81
CA ASN A 792 22.51 -1.98 -42.23
C ASN A 792 21.00 -1.79 -42.47
N PHE A 793 20.40 -0.76 -41.85
CA PHE A 793 19.77 0.39 -42.53
C PHE A 793 19.42 1.50 -41.52
#